data_AF-A0A2U3D5Z7-F1
#
_entry.id   AF-A0A2U3D5Z7-F1
#
_cell.length_a   1.000
_cell.length_b   1.000
_cell.length_c   1.000
_cell.angle_alpha   90.00
_cell.angle_beta   90.00
_cell.angle_gamma   90.00
#
_symmetry.space_group_name_H-M   'P 1'
#
loop_
_entity.id
_entity.type
_entity.pdbx_description
1 polymer ?
#
loop_
_entity_poly.entity_id
_entity_poly.type
_entity_poly.pdbx_seq_one_letter_code
_entity_poly.pdbx_strand_id
1 'polypeptide(L)'
;MEKLFCVYTSDAMALDGTISPASTLACALERIWDSGVPSCIGHDLHRPFGWSRPLGLYFEPGLTRLFGITYVAETQSESKWISNEVYNSINLRIQRDCYPHVDELRRQIADRLTGEEKILECSGTALIRSNLAVEVFPRIFAQKDNDGLIPLASLEYVGDGVFRIGELLLYAHPYFRRSLSRLNNANDELLKSLLKAQETVAVKIALDTDMVGLASTFIPKLEHEYWWGPMFDDELISMVPGVTRHCANERDKLFHAINWTDFFWYSRDGEHTFEAEELRDIPSFGYGDDLYGCRYVHSIIDEASGIVKHFDGAVKEYTEEQMIMRLDVDLSRAERDAKYTKLWRLDGHISVPLWKEIITHHFRDNHLVGEYLGGRENNPRVASTLVLERTEGDNTVGQLVRSSVPDVVPRVPFEGTGPRIAVSFRPVHETPHLRTIIPLETWNTENSSIEIIESDTVEIIKILKRGNSSIELSPGSKFYIVEDLYTNFPLIYHKDPNTMKTTILAFQELVSIWNESADDRVININLSFESGAHAVCISLLGHIRDLQPILEVLFNACDSMAEGDYSWCTRIADFLDQSYPESVDIPHLQDLWTSNGRLCIKRKLVDYTRYNFELATDGSMKYKMEIPKSEESLGRAITSGSLRVCWAGWYTSKCSKCGGEYSYCGCSKYFDDNTHEVMTTMHPVGFFWTDRLA
;
A
#
# COMPACT_ATOMS: atom_id res chain seq x y z
N MET A 1 -2.79 -20.03 -4.09
CA MET A 1 -2.64 -18.57 -4.02
C MET A 1 -1.78 -18.30 -2.84
N GLU A 2 -0.54 -17.95 -3.14
CA GLU A 2 0.43 -17.52 -2.18
C GLU A 2 -0.01 -16.18 -1.57
N LYS A 3 0.21 -16.02 -0.26
CA LYS A 3 -0.10 -14.78 0.46
C LYS A 3 1.20 -14.09 0.81
N LEU A 4 1.43 -12.93 0.24
CA LEU A 4 2.57 -12.08 0.54
C LEU A 4 2.11 -10.96 1.48
N PHE A 5 2.79 -10.81 2.61
CA PHE A 5 2.63 -9.63 3.46
C PHE A 5 3.37 -8.46 2.80
N CYS A 6 2.66 -7.35 2.60
CA CYS A 6 3.18 -6.21 1.84
C CYS A 6 2.96 -4.91 2.60
N VAL A 7 3.96 -4.03 2.52
CA VAL A 7 3.81 -2.59 2.75
C VAL A 7 3.60 -1.96 1.39
N TYR A 8 2.45 -1.32 1.18
CA TYR A 8 2.09 -0.74 -0.12
C TYR A 8 2.62 0.67 -0.30
N THR A 9 2.57 1.48 0.77
CA THR A 9 3.08 2.85 0.79
C THR A 9 3.25 3.32 2.24
N SER A 10 3.85 4.49 2.42
CA SER A 10 4.07 5.14 3.72
C SER A 10 3.97 6.65 3.62
N ASP A 11 4.00 7.33 4.77
CA ASP A 11 4.13 8.78 4.89
C ASP A 11 5.58 9.28 4.80
N ALA A 12 6.56 8.39 4.64
CA ALA A 12 7.91 8.78 4.27
C ALA A 12 7.95 9.53 2.93
N MET A 13 8.87 10.48 2.82
CA MET A 13 9.13 11.23 1.59
C MET A 13 9.57 10.28 0.46
N ALA A 14 8.83 10.31 -0.64
CA ALA A 14 9.18 9.61 -1.87
C ALA A 14 10.41 10.25 -2.54
N LEU A 15 11.01 9.55 -3.52
CA LEU A 15 12.20 10.03 -4.22
C LEU A 15 11.96 11.34 -5.01
N ASP A 16 10.73 11.58 -5.45
CA ASP A 16 10.31 12.81 -6.12
C ASP A 16 10.00 13.96 -5.14
N GLY A 17 10.16 13.74 -3.83
CA GLY A 17 9.88 14.70 -2.77
C GLY A 17 8.43 14.73 -2.30
N THR A 18 7.54 13.92 -2.88
CA THR A 18 6.13 13.83 -2.47
C THR A 18 6.01 13.14 -1.11
N ILE A 19 5.08 13.62 -0.28
CA ILE A 19 4.71 12.99 0.99
C ILE A 19 3.22 12.68 0.94
N SER A 20 2.84 11.49 1.39
CA SER A 20 1.44 11.09 1.59
C SER A 20 1.12 11.11 3.08
N PRO A 21 0.50 12.18 3.62
CA PRO A 21 0.19 12.26 5.05
C PRO A 21 -0.68 11.09 5.51
N ALA A 22 -0.60 10.73 6.79
CA ALA A 22 -1.37 9.62 7.35
C ALA A 22 -2.90 9.74 7.13
N SER A 23 -3.43 10.96 7.04
CA SER A 23 -4.84 11.22 6.69
C SER A 23 -5.16 10.80 5.25
N THR A 24 -4.28 11.12 4.29
CA THR A 24 -4.39 10.67 2.90
C THR A 24 -4.30 9.16 2.79
N LEU A 25 -3.40 8.51 3.54
CA LEU A 25 -3.31 7.05 3.60
C LEU A 25 -4.59 6.42 4.15
N ALA A 26 -5.24 7.07 5.12
CA ALA A 26 -6.49 6.58 5.72
C ALA A 26 -7.66 6.70 4.74
N CYS A 27 -7.78 7.84 4.05
CA CYS A 27 -8.74 8.01 2.95
C CYS A 27 -8.51 6.95 1.85
N ALA A 28 -7.25 6.68 1.49
CA ALA A 28 -6.93 5.67 0.49
C ALA A 28 -7.39 4.28 0.95
N LEU A 29 -7.09 3.90 2.19
CA LEU A 29 -7.51 2.63 2.80
C LEU A 29 -9.04 2.49 2.84
N GLU A 30 -9.77 3.53 3.27
CA GLU A 30 -11.24 3.53 3.31
C GLU A 30 -11.88 3.21 1.96
N ARG A 31 -11.27 3.66 0.85
CA ARG A 31 -11.82 3.48 -0.50
C ARG A 31 -11.66 2.07 -1.04
N ILE A 32 -10.79 1.25 -0.46
CA ILE A 32 -10.32 -0.02 -1.05
C ILE A 32 -10.22 -1.20 -0.08
N TRP A 33 -10.54 -1.03 1.20
CA TRP A 33 -10.40 -2.10 2.21
C TRP A 33 -11.30 -3.31 1.93
N ASP A 34 -12.46 -3.09 1.30
CA ASP A 34 -13.46 -4.10 0.96
C ASP A 34 -13.32 -4.62 -0.48
N SER A 35 -12.90 -3.76 -1.42
CA SER A 35 -12.74 -4.13 -2.83
C SER A 35 -11.36 -4.69 -3.15
N GLY A 36 -10.30 -4.25 -2.46
CA GLY A 36 -8.92 -4.49 -2.88
C GLY A 36 -8.54 -3.72 -4.16
N VAL A 37 -7.31 -3.95 -4.63
CA VAL A 37 -6.73 -3.33 -5.82
C VAL A 37 -5.88 -4.34 -6.62
N PRO A 38 -5.82 -4.23 -7.95
CA PRO A 38 -4.99 -5.09 -8.77
C PRO A 38 -3.50 -4.88 -8.48
N SER A 39 -2.72 -5.95 -8.54
CA SER A 39 -1.26 -5.91 -8.54
C SER A 39 -0.75 -6.35 -9.90
N CYS A 40 -0.11 -5.42 -10.60
CA CYS A 40 0.24 -5.53 -11.99
C CYS A 40 1.74 -5.49 -12.20
N ILE A 41 2.22 -6.22 -13.20
CA ILE A 41 3.62 -6.15 -13.61
C ILE A 41 3.82 -4.82 -14.34
N GLY A 42 4.74 -3.99 -13.83
CA GLY A 42 5.07 -2.69 -14.44
C GLY A 42 3.87 -1.76 -14.58
N HIS A 43 2.97 -1.73 -13.58
CA HIS A 43 1.75 -0.91 -13.59
C HIS A 43 0.78 -1.16 -14.78
N ASP A 44 0.96 -2.25 -15.54
CA ASP A 44 0.10 -2.57 -16.68
C ASP A 44 -1.13 -3.39 -16.26
N LEU A 45 -2.33 -2.80 -16.36
CA LEU A 45 -3.60 -3.46 -16.04
C LEU A 45 -3.92 -4.67 -16.92
N HIS A 46 -3.24 -4.84 -18.06
CA HIS A 46 -3.34 -6.05 -18.88
C HIS A 46 -2.49 -7.21 -18.36
N ARG A 47 -1.58 -6.94 -17.40
CA ARG A 47 -0.63 -7.92 -16.84
C ARG A 47 -0.81 -8.07 -15.32
N PRO A 48 -2.00 -8.42 -14.83
CA PRO A 48 -2.20 -8.66 -13.41
C PRO A 48 -1.48 -9.95 -12.99
N PHE A 49 -0.68 -9.88 -11.93
CA PHE A 49 -0.06 -11.05 -11.30
C PHE A 49 -0.63 -11.36 -9.92
N GLY A 50 -1.27 -10.36 -9.30
CA GLY A 50 -1.75 -10.45 -7.94
C GLY A 50 -3.01 -9.63 -7.68
N TRP A 51 -3.64 -9.91 -6.54
CA TRP A 51 -4.70 -9.09 -5.96
C TRP A 51 -4.25 -8.58 -4.60
N SER A 52 -4.19 -7.27 -4.41
CA SER A 52 -3.79 -6.68 -3.13
C SER A 52 -5.00 -6.28 -2.31
N ARG A 53 -5.03 -6.76 -1.07
CA ARG A 53 -6.03 -6.40 -0.07
C ARG A 53 -5.37 -5.61 1.06
N PRO A 54 -5.60 -4.29 1.13
CA PRO A 54 -5.23 -3.48 2.27
C PRO A 54 -5.97 -3.92 3.54
N LEU A 55 -5.22 -3.97 4.64
CA LEU A 55 -5.73 -4.44 5.93
C LEU A 55 -5.78 -3.33 6.97
N GLY A 56 -4.83 -2.40 6.94
CA GLY A 56 -4.78 -1.32 7.91
C GLY A 56 -3.66 -0.33 7.62
N LEU A 57 -3.72 0.79 8.34
CA LEU A 57 -2.59 1.65 8.59
C LEU A 57 -1.90 1.22 9.87
N TYR A 58 -0.58 1.23 9.87
CA TYR A 58 0.24 0.97 11.03
C TYR A 58 1.10 2.18 11.34
N PHE A 59 1.00 2.68 12.57
CA PHE A 59 1.74 3.84 13.06
C PHE A 59 2.79 3.37 14.06
N GLU A 60 3.99 3.88 13.90
CA GLU A 60 5.08 3.79 14.86
C GLU A 60 5.90 5.08 14.84
N PRO A 61 6.69 5.38 15.89
CA PRO A 61 7.51 6.58 15.90
C PRO A 61 8.45 6.65 14.69
N GLY A 62 8.26 7.68 13.87
CA GLY A 62 8.99 8.01 12.65
C GLY A 62 8.37 7.51 11.35
N LEU A 63 7.29 6.70 11.39
CA LEU A 63 6.72 6.14 10.15
C LEU A 63 5.28 5.61 10.28
N THR A 64 4.42 6.01 9.36
CA THR A 64 3.10 5.40 9.12
C THR A 64 3.11 4.60 7.82
N ARG A 65 2.61 3.36 7.85
CA ARG A 65 2.56 2.46 6.68
C ARG A 65 1.16 1.98 6.38
N LEU A 66 0.79 1.98 5.10
CA LEU A 66 -0.33 1.20 4.59
C LEU A 66 0.13 -0.22 4.31
N PHE A 67 -0.46 -1.21 4.98
CA PHE A 67 -0.07 -2.61 4.84
C PHE A 67 -1.25 -3.51 4.47
N GLY A 68 -0.94 -4.69 3.95
CA GLY A 68 -1.94 -5.71 3.67
C GLY A 68 -1.37 -7.01 3.15
N ILE A 69 -2.21 -7.77 2.45
CA ILE A 69 -1.85 -9.04 1.82
C ILE A 69 -2.03 -8.94 0.32
N THR A 70 -0.98 -9.28 -0.44
CA THR A 70 -1.07 -9.54 -1.88
C THR A 70 -1.21 -11.03 -2.11
N TYR A 71 -2.29 -11.42 -2.78
CA TYR A 71 -2.54 -12.78 -3.25
C TYR A 71 -1.91 -12.95 -4.62
N VAL A 72 -0.97 -13.87 -4.76
CA VAL A 72 -0.31 -14.18 -6.04
C VAL A 72 -0.83 -15.51 -6.58
N ALA A 73 -1.16 -15.55 -7.88
CA ALA A 73 -1.63 -16.76 -8.51
C ALA A 73 -0.48 -17.75 -8.74
N GLU A 74 -0.70 -19.01 -8.35
CA GLU A 74 0.21 -20.13 -8.59
C GLU A 74 -0.36 -21.11 -9.61
N THR A 75 -1.65 -20.98 -9.95
CA THR A 75 -2.34 -21.84 -10.91
C THR A 75 -3.18 -21.03 -11.90
N GLN A 76 -3.50 -21.62 -13.06
CA GLN A 76 -4.32 -20.95 -14.08
C GLN A 76 -5.72 -20.58 -13.60
N SER A 77 -6.32 -21.39 -12.72
CA SER A 77 -7.63 -21.08 -12.11
C SER A 77 -7.56 -19.84 -11.22
N GLU A 78 -6.45 -19.67 -10.51
CA GLU A 78 -6.19 -18.49 -9.67
C GLU A 78 -5.91 -17.26 -10.53
N SER A 79 -5.15 -17.40 -11.61
CA SER A 79 -4.94 -16.30 -12.57
C SER A 79 -6.26 -15.81 -13.16
N LYS A 80 -7.16 -16.73 -13.54
CA LYS A 80 -8.51 -16.37 -14.01
C LYS A 80 -9.33 -15.64 -12.95
N TRP A 81 -9.24 -16.07 -11.69
CA TRP A 81 -9.90 -15.36 -10.58
C TRP A 81 -9.37 -13.94 -10.46
N ILE A 82 -8.04 -13.74 -10.48
CA ILE A 82 -7.43 -12.40 -10.43
C ILE A 82 -7.90 -11.52 -11.60
N SER A 83 -7.91 -12.05 -12.84
CA SER A 83 -8.41 -11.30 -14.00
C SER A 83 -9.87 -10.85 -13.83
N ASN A 84 -10.72 -11.70 -13.25
CA ASN A 84 -12.11 -11.35 -12.95
C ASN A 84 -12.20 -10.25 -11.89
N GLU A 85 -11.39 -10.30 -10.84
CA GLU A 85 -11.35 -9.25 -9.81
C GLU A 85 -10.86 -7.91 -10.37
N VAL A 86 -9.87 -7.92 -11.28
CA VAL A 86 -9.43 -6.72 -12.00
C VAL A 86 -10.60 -6.10 -12.77
N TYR A 87 -11.33 -6.91 -13.54
CA TYR A 87 -12.51 -6.44 -14.27
C TYR A 87 -13.61 -5.89 -13.33
N ASN A 88 -13.88 -6.58 -12.23
CA ASN A 88 -14.84 -6.14 -11.21
C ASN A 88 -14.43 -4.79 -10.60
N SER A 89 -13.16 -4.58 -10.26
CA SER A 89 -12.70 -3.30 -9.71
C SER A 89 -12.78 -2.14 -10.71
N ILE A 90 -12.54 -2.40 -12.00
CA ILE A 90 -12.75 -1.39 -13.05
C ILE A 90 -14.23 -0.99 -13.08
N ASN A 91 -15.14 -1.96 -13.09
CA ASN A 91 -16.58 -1.68 -13.09
C ASN A 91 -17.04 -0.94 -11.83
N LEU A 92 -16.54 -1.32 -10.65
CA LEU A 92 -16.86 -0.63 -9.38
C LEU A 92 -16.40 0.83 -9.42
N ARG A 93 -15.20 1.11 -9.95
CA ARG A 93 -14.73 2.49 -10.15
C ARG A 93 -15.62 3.26 -11.11
N ILE A 94 -16.02 2.68 -12.24
CA ILE A 94 -16.95 3.32 -13.18
C ILE A 94 -18.29 3.63 -12.49
N GLN A 95 -18.86 2.68 -11.75
CA GLN A 95 -20.12 2.87 -11.01
C GLN A 95 -20.04 3.98 -9.97
N ARG A 96 -18.94 4.03 -9.20
CA ARG A 96 -18.74 5.01 -8.13
C ARG A 96 -18.39 6.39 -8.66
N ASP A 97 -17.42 6.47 -9.58
CA ASP A 97 -16.74 7.72 -9.94
C ASP A 97 -17.26 8.31 -11.26
N CYS A 98 -17.86 7.51 -12.16
CA CYS A 98 -18.34 7.99 -13.45
C CYS A 98 -19.86 8.17 -13.52
N TYR A 99 -20.64 7.15 -13.16
CA TYR A 99 -22.10 7.17 -13.31
C TYR A 99 -22.80 8.40 -12.71
N PRO A 100 -22.39 8.94 -11.54
CA PRO A 100 -22.99 10.16 -11.00
C PRO A 100 -22.88 11.40 -11.92
N HIS A 101 -21.98 11.38 -12.90
CA HIS A 101 -21.65 12.53 -13.75
C HIS A 101 -21.91 12.30 -15.25
N VAL A 102 -22.24 11.06 -15.67
CA VAL A 102 -22.44 10.70 -17.09
C VAL A 102 -23.56 11.52 -17.75
N ASP A 103 -24.66 11.78 -17.04
CA ASP A 103 -25.78 12.53 -17.62
C ASP A 103 -25.46 14.00 -17.89
N GLU A 104 -24.59 14.61 -17.07
CA GLU A 104 -24.05 15.95 -17.36
C GLU A 104 -23.21 15.93 -18.63
N LEU A 105 -22.25 14.99 -18.72
CA LEU A 105 -21.41 14.85 -19.92
C LEU A 105 -22.26 14.63 -21.18
N ARG A 106 -23.27 13.75 -21.12
CA ARG A 106 -24.18 13.50 -22.25
C ARG A 106 -24.96 14.74 -22.67
N ARG A 107 -25.38 15.59 -21.72
CA ARG A 107 -26.06 16.86 -22.04
C ARG A 107 -25.14 17.83 -22.78
N GLN A 108 -23.86 17.89 -22.41
CA GLN A 108 -22.89 18.79 -23.03
C GLN A 108 -22.59 18.45 -24.51
N ILE A 109 -22.72 17.17 -24.90
CA ILE A 109 -22.42 16.70 -26.27
C ILE A 109 -23.62 16.04 -26.96
N ALA A 110 -24.84 16.38 -26.56
CA ALA A 110 -26.07 15.67 -26.93
C ALA A 110 -26.30 15.54 -28.45
N ASP A 111 -25.84 16.50 -29.25
CA ASP A 111 -25.95 16.50 -30.71
C ASP A 111 -24.98 15.52 -31.41
N ARG A 112 -24.04 14.91 -30.67
CA ARG A 112 -22.99 14.00 -31.17
C ARG A 112 -23.13 12.56 -30.66
N LEU A 113 -24.16 12.29 -29.87
CA LEU A 113 -24.39 10.97 -29.29
C LEU A 113 -25.18 10.08 -30.26
N THR A 114 -24.77 8.81 -30.36
CA THR A 114 -25.47 7.77 -31.13
C THR A 114 -26.08 6.69 -30.25
N GLY A 115 -25.72 6.64 -28.97
CA GLY A 115 -26.11 5.60 -28.02
C GLY A 115 -25.14 4.41 -27.97
N GLU A 116 -24.09 4.42 -28.80
CA GLU A 116 -23.03 3.39 -28.83
C GLU A 116 -21.84 3.73 -27.93
N GLU A 117 -21.88 4.88 -27.25
CA GLU A 117 -20.79 5.36 -26.41
C GLU A 117 -20.57 4.46 -25.19
N LYS A 118 -19.30 4.08 -24.96
CA LYS A 118 -18.87 3.37 -23.77
C LYS A 118 -18.39 4.35 -22.71
N ILE A 119 -18.69 4.07 -21.45
CA ILE A 119 -18.21 4.85 -20.31
C ILE A 119 -16.83 4.31 -19.90
N LEU A 120 -15.89 5.20 -19.63
CA LEU A 120 -14.59 4.87 -19.07
C LEU A 120 -14.25 5.82 -17.92
N GLU A 121 -13.56 5.31 -16.90
CA GLU A 121 -12.80 6.13 -15.95
C GLU A 121 -11.40 6.31 -16.50
N CYS A 122 -11.06 7.54 -16.92
CA CYS A 122 -9.73 7.88 -17.41
C CYS A 122 -9.37 9.28 -16.90
N SER A 123 -9.00 9.37 -15.63
CA SER A 123 -8.62 10.65 -14.98
C SER A 123 -9.80 11.61 -14.93
N GLY A 124 -11.00 11.02 -14.85
CA GLY A 124 -12.30 11.66 -14.91
C GLY A 124 -13.33 10.78 -15.64
N THR A 125 -14.58 11.25 -15.66
CA THR A 125 -15.67 10.62 -16.39
C THR A 125 -15.49 10.85 -17.89
N ALA A 126 -15.40 9.79 -18.69
CA ALA A 126 -15.24 9.86 -20.13
C ALA A 126 -16.25 8.99 -20.91
N LEU A 127 -16.57 9.44 -22.12
CA LEU A 127 -17.28 8.67 -23.13
C LEU A 127 -16.36 8.37 -24.31
N ILE A 128 -16.47 7.16 -24.84
CA ILE A 128 -15.64 6.67 -25.94
C ILE A 128 -16.53 6.15 -27.07
N ARG A 129 -16.29 6.67 -28.27
CA ARG A 129 -16.80 6.15 -29.54
C ARG A 129 -15.86 6.60 -30.64
N SER A 130 -15.65 5.76 -31.66
CA SER A 130 -14.83 6.11 -32.83
C SER A 130 -15.15 7.51 -33.37
N ASN A 131 -14.13 8.36 -33.48
CA ASN A 131 -14.19 9.76 -33.94
C ASN A 131 -15.02 10.74 -33.10
N LEU A 132 -15.49 10.36 -31.90
CA LEU A 132 -16.31 11.24 -31.06
C LEU A 132 -15.60 12.58 -30.75
N ALA A 133 -14.31 12.54 -30.40
CA ALA A 133 -13.56 13.75 -30.08
C ALA A 133 -13.38 14.66 -31.30
N VAL A 134 -13.24 14.08 -32.50
CA VAL A 134 -13.16 14.84 -33.76
C VAL A 134 -14.45 15.60 -34.03
N GLU A 135 -15.59 14.97 -33.77
CA GLU A 135 -16.92 15.57 -33.94
C GLU A 135 -17.22 16.66 -32.91
N VAL A 136 -16.75 16.47 -31.66
CA VAL A 136 -16.95 17.42 -30.55
C VAL A 136 -15.98 18.61 -30.63
N PHE A 137 -14.73 18.39 -31.06
CA PHE A 137 -13.69 19.43 -31.13
C PHE A 137 -13.17 19.69 -32.56
N PRO A 138 -14.04 19.98 -33.55
CA PRO A 138 -13.64 20.07 -34.95
C PRO A 138 -12.62 21.19 -35.21
N ARG A 139 -12.64 22.26 -34.42
CA ARG A 139 -11.67 23.38 -34.53
C ARG A 139 -10.26 23.00 -34.10
N ILE A 140 -10.13 22.09 -33.13
CA ILE A 140 -8.81 21.60 -32.68
C ILE A 140 -8.27 20.63 -33.73
N PHE A 141 -9.07 19.65 -34.15
CA PHE A 141 -8.65 18.69 -35.17
C PHE A 141 -8.47 19.28 -36.58
N ALA A 142 -9.01 20.47 -36.86
CA ALA A 142 -8.71 21.21 -38.08
C ALA A 142 -7.27 21.73 -38.16
N GLN A 143 -6.54 21.79 -37.04
CA GLN A 143 -5.13 22.19 -36.98
C GLN A 143 -4.16 21.01 -37.19
N LYS A 144 -4.70 19.81 -37.38
CA LYS A 144 -3.96 18.57 -37.63
C LYS A 144 -3.11 18.71 -38.91
N ASP A 145 -1.82 18.40 -38.81
CA ASP A 145 -0.95 18.35 -39.99
C ASP A 145 -1.00 16.99 -40.71
N ASN A 146 -0.18 16.82 -41.76
CA ASN A 146 -0.15 15.60 -42.57
C ASN A 146 0.25 14.35 -41.78
N ASP A 147 1.02 14.50 -40.70
CA ASP A 147 1.41 13.40 -39.81
C ASP A 147 0.37 13.13 -38.73
N GLY A 148 -0.65 13.99 -38.66
CA GLY A 148 -1.74 13.87 -37.73
C GLY A 148 -1.53 14.55 -36.38
N LEU A 149 -0.51 15.41 -36.28
CA LEU A 149 -0.16 16.09 -35.04
C LEU A 149 -0.81 17.48 -34.96
N ILE A 150 -1.13 17.90 -33.74
CA ILE A 150 -1.75 19.18 -33.41
C ILE A 150 -0.76 20.01 -32.58
N PRO A 151 -0.63 21.33 -32.81
CA PRO A 151 0.23 22.20 -32.00
C PRO A 151 -0.12 22.15 -30.52
N LEU A 152 0.85 21.78 -29.67
CA LEU A 152 0.65 21.68 -28.21
C LEU A 152 0.27 23.03 -27.60
N ALA A 153 0.79 24.13 -28.17
CA ALA A 153 0.54 25.50 -27.75
C ALA A 153 -0.93 25.92 -27.82
N SER A 154 -1.76 25.16 -28.55
CA SER A 154 -3.20 25.42 -28.70
C SER A 154 -4.06 24.77 -27.62
N LEU A 155 -3.46 24.05 -26.67
CA LEU A 155 -4.15 23.20 -25.69
C LEU A 155 -3.88 23.68 -24.26
N GLU A 156 -4.90 23.63 -23.39
CA GLU A 156 -4.77 23.90 -21.96
C GLU A 156 -4.49 22.59 -21.23
N TYR A 157 -3.25 22.34 -20.84
CA TYR A 157 -2.88 21.12 -20.09
C TYR A 157 -3.40 21.16 -18.65
N VAL A 158 -4.01 20.06 -18.19
CA VAL A 158 -4.47 19.93 -16.79
C VAL A 158 -3.80 18.78 -16.01
N GLY A 159 -3.11 17.85 -16.69
CA GLY A 159 -2.37 16.73 -16.08
C GLY A 159 -2.72 15.36 -16.68
N ASP A 160 -1.84 14.37 -16.53
CA ASP A 160 -2.02 12.96 -16.97
C ASP A 160 -2.47 12.82 -18.44
N GLY A 161 -1.87 13.63 -19.31
CA GLY A 161 -2.21 13.65 -20.73
C GLY A 161 -3.62 14.13 -21.05
N VAL A 162 -4.21 14.95 -20.17
CA VAL A 162 -5.53 15.55 -20.35
C VAL A 162 -5.41 17.05 -20.62
N PHE A 163 -6.24 17.53 -21.55
CA PHE A 163 -6.35 18.92 -21.97
C PHE A 163 -7.77 19.42 -21.76
N ARG A 164 -7.94 20.61 -21.18
CA ARG A 164 -9.25 21.23 -20.96
C ARG A 164 -9.68 22.05 -22.18
N ILE A 165 -10.96 21.92 -22.53
CA ILE A 165 -11.62 22.75 -23.54
C ILE A 165 -13.00 23.14 -22.99
N GLY A 166 -13.06 24.28 -22.29
CA GLY A 166 -14.27 24.70 -21.57
C GLY A 166 -14.66 23.69 -20.49
N GLU A 167 -15.90 23.20 -20.53
CA GLU A 167 -16.43 22.21 -19.58
C GLU A 167 -16.05 20.76 -19.94
N LEU A 168 -15.31 20.55 -21.03
CA LEU A 168 -14.95 19.24 -21.54
C LEU A 168 -13.44 18.97 -21.46
N LEU A 169 -13.09 17.70 -21.56
CA LEU A 169 -11.71 17.20 -21.58
C LEU A 169 -11.43 16.49 -22.92
N LEU A 170 -10.21 16.70 -23.42
CA LEU A 170 -9.62 16.01 -24.55
C LEU A 170 -8.34 15.31 -24.08
N TYR A 171 -8.01 14.17 -24.69
CA TYR A 171 -6.94 13.30 -24.20
C TYR A 171 -5.81 13.18 -25.22
N ALA A 172 -4.58 13.01 -24.74
CA ALA A 172 -3.46 12.56 -25.55
C ALA A 172 -3.75 11.18 -26.13
N HIS A 173 -3.17 10.88 -27.29
CA HIS A 173 -3.37 9.61 -27.98
C HIS A 173 -3.10 8.40 -27.05
N PRO A 174 -3.87 7.29 -27.11
CA PRO A 174 -3.71 6.14 -26.21
C PRO A 174 -2.31 5.52 -26.24
N TYR A 175 -1.51 5.80 -27.28
CA TYR A 175 -0.16 5.26 -27.46
C TYR A 175 0.88 5.93 -26.56
N PHE A 176 0.50 7.01 -25.86
CA PHE A 176 1.26 7.53 -24.73
C PHE A 176 1.15 6.65 -23.46
N ARG A 177 0.34 5.58 -23.47
CA ARG A 177 0.03 4.72 -22.31
C ARG A 177 0.69 3.34 -22.45
N ARG A 178 0.87 2.62 -21.33
CA ARG A 178 1.37 1.23 -21.35
C ARG A 178 0.45 0.33 -22.15
N SER A 179 1.05 -0.61 -22.87
CA SER A 179 0.35 -1.52 -23.78
C SER A 179 -0.59 -0.80 -24.76
N LEU A 180 -0.34 0.49 -25.02
CA LEU A 180 -1.14 1.34 -25.89
C LEU A 180 -2.62 1.42 -25.48
N SER A 181 -2.92 1.26 -24.19
CA SER A 181 -4.29 1.10 -23.69
C SER A 181 -4.76 2.26 -22.82
N ARG A 182 -6.03 2.67 -23.02
CA ARG A 182 -6.74 3.67 -22.20
C ARG A 182 -6.96 3.23 -20.74
N LEU A 183 -6.80 1.94 -20.44
CA LEU A 183 -6.86 1.44 -19.06
C LEU A 183 -5.65 1.90 -18.23
N ASN A 184 -4.49 2.09 -18.86
CA ASN A 184 -3.25 2.47 -18.19
C ASN A 184 -3.08 3.99 -18.15
N ASN A 185 -2.23 4.49 -17.25
CA ASN A 185 -1.95 5.93 -17.15
C ASN A 185 -1.09 6.44 -18.31
N ALA A 186 -1.23 7.73 -18.63
CA ALA A 186 -0.41 8.36 -19.65
C ALA A 186 1.02 8.53 -19.14
N ASN A 187 1.97 8.65 -20.08
CA ASN A 187 3.33 9.03 -19.77
C ASN A 187 3.40 10.54 -19.47
N ASP A 188 2.97 10.91 -18.27
CA ASP A 188 2.84 12.30 -17.82
C ASP A 188 4.19 13.04 -17.83
N GLU A 189 5.28 12.34 -17.51
CA GLU A 189 6.64 12.92 -17.53
C GLU A 189 7.12 13.29 -18.94
N LEU A 190 6.80 12.47 -19.95
CA LEU A 190 7.04 12.85 -21.35
C LEU A 190 6.25 14.10 -21.73
N LEU A 191 4.96 14.14 -21.37
CA LEU A 191 4.08 15.25 -21.74
C LEU A 191 4.46 16.56 -21.04
N LYS A 192 4.85 16.51 -19.76
CA LYS A 192 5.45 17.64 -19.03
C LYS A 192 6.73 18.13 -19.70
N SER A 193 7.61 17.22 -20.10
CA SER A 193 8.85 17.56 -20.80
C SER A 193 8.58 18.22 -22.15
N LEU A 194 7.59 17.74 -22.90
CA LEU A 194 7.13 18.34 -24.16
C LEU A 194 6.51 19.74 -23.95
N LEU A 195 5.74 19.95 -22.88
CA LEU A 195 5.19 21.26 -22.52
C LEU A 195 6.30 22.26 -22.21
N LYS A 196 7.30 21.85 -21.42
CA LYS A 196 8.47 22.67 -21.12
C LYS A 196 9.29 22.98 -22.38
N ALA A 197 9.46 22.01 -23.27
CA ALA A 197 10.16 22.19 -24.54
C ALA A 197 9.55 23.30 -25.41
N GLN A 198 8.22 23.45 -25.35
CA GLN A 198 7.46 24.42 -26.15
C GLN A 198 7.90 25.88 -25.92
N GLU A 199 8.54 26.18 -24.80
CA GLU A 199 9.11 27.51 -24.53
C GLU A 199 10.25 27.87 -25.51
N THR A 200 10.87 26.87 -26.13
CA THR A 200 12.07 27.04 -26.95
C THR A 200 11.95 26.49 -28.38
N VAL A 201 11.08 25.50 -28.60
CA VAL A 201 10.89 24.84 -29.90
C VAL A 201 9.41 24.65 -30.24
N ALA A 202 9.11 24.42 -31.51
CA ALA A 202 7.74 24.13 -31.92
C ALA A 202 7.41 22.67 -31.55
N VAL A 203 6.37 22.47 -30.74
CA VAL A 203 5.95 21.15 -30.28
C VAL A 203 4.56 20.81 -30.81
N LYS A 204 4.40 19.62 -31.36
CA LYS A 204 3.11 19.06 -31.76
C LYS A 204 2.93 17.67 -31.17
N ILE A 205 1.68 17.29 -30.90
CA ILE A 205 1.32 15.98 -30.34
C ILE A 205 0.10 15.36 -31.02
N ALA A 206 -0.04 14.05 -30.92
CA ALA A 206 -1.22 13.29 -31.32
C ALA A 206 -2.26 13.29 -30.19
N LEU A 207 -3.52 13.47 -30.55
CA LEU A 207 -4.66 13.45 -29.62
C LEU A 207 -5.54 12.24 -29.89
N ASP A 208 -6.22 11.78 -28.85
CA ASP A 208 -7.22 10.71 -28.95
C ASP A 208 -8.43 11.20 -29.74
N THR A 209 -8.75 10.51 -30.84
CA THR A 209 -9.86 10.86 -31.72
C THR A 209 -11.21 10.41 -31.19
N ASP A 210 -11.25 9.54 -30.19
CA ASP A 210 -12.45 8.78 -29.82
C ASP A 210 -13.00 9.15 -28.43
N MET A 211 -12.22 9.86 -27.61
CA MET A 211 -12.53 10.02 -26.19
C MET A 211 -12.77 11.49 -25.80
N VAL A 212 -13.87 11.73 -25.09
CA VAL A 212 -14.25 13.05 -24.55
C VAL A 212 -14.62 12.89 -23.08
N GLY A 213 -14.13 13.79 -22.23
CA GLY A 213 -14.39 13.75 -20.78
C GLY A 213 -15.07 15.01 -20.25
N LEU A 214 -15.47 14.97 -18.98
CA LEU A 214 -16.10 16.08 -18.27
C LEU A 214 -15.12 16.77 -17.32
N ALA A 215 -14.88 18.07 -17.52
CA ALA A 215 -13.80 18.80 -16.83
C ALA A 215 -13.98 18.87 -15.30
N SER A 216 -15.22 18.93 -14.82
CA SER A 216 -15.53 18.98 -13.38
C SER A 216 -15.25 17.70 -12.62
N THR A 217 -14.97 16.60 -13.33
CA THR A 217 -14.65 15.28 -12.73
C THR A 217 -13.17 14.93 -12.86
N PHE A 218 -12.34 15.85 -13.35
CA PHE A 218 -10.92 15.59 -13.51
C PHE A 218 -10.25 15.30 -12.17
N ILE A 219 -9.55 14.17 -12.10
CA ILE A 219 -8.73 13.78 -10.95
C ILE A 219 -7.34 13.44 -11.47
N PRO A 220 -6.29 14.19 -11.08
CA PRO A 220 -4.94 13.87 -11.51
C PRO A 220 -4.49 12.54 -10.91
N LYS A 221 -3.77 11.75 -11.71
CA LYS A 221 -3.17 10.49 -11.28
C LYS A 221 -1.69 10.71 -11.00
N LEU A 222 -1.19 10.12 -9.93
CA LEU A 222 0.23 10.05 -9.63
C LEU A 222 0.69 8.61 -9.82
N GLU A 223 1.68 8.43 -10.68
CA GLU A 223 2.34 7.15 -10.91
C GLU A 223 3.80 7.33 -10.51
N HIS A 224 4.18 6.73 -9.38
CA HIS A 224 5.55 6.79 -8.89
C HIS A 224 6.34 5.64 -9.47
N GLU A 225 7.21 5.96 -10.42
CA GLU A 225 8.10 5.01 -11.06
C GLU A 225 9.52 5.58 -11.05
N TYR A 226 10.50 4.73 -10.74
CA TYR A 226 11.89 5.12 -10.75
C TYR A 226 12.57 4.54 -11.98
N TRP A 227 13.07 5.42 -12.85
CA TRP A 227 13.87 5.06 -14.01
C TRP A 227 15.35 5.08 -13.64
N TRP A 228 16.04 4.02 -14.02
CA TRP A 228 17.48 3.91 -13.81
C TRP A 228 18.25 4.82 -14.77
N GLY A 229 19.20 5.60 -14.23
CA GLY A 229 20.15 6.38 -15.04
C GLY A 229 20.48 7.76 -14.43
N PRO A 230 21.76 8.13 -14.27
CA PRO A 230 22.22 9.48 -14.01
C PRO A 230 22.35 10.27 -15.33
N MET A 231 22.69 11.55 -15.18
CA MET A 231 22.93 12.49 -16.28
C MET A 231 24.01 12.01 -17.28
N PHE A 232 23.73 12.23 -18.56
CA PHE A 232 24.47 11.76 -19.73
C PHE A 232 25.50 12.79 -20.27
N ASP A 233 26.37 12.37 -21.21
CA ASP A 233 27.45 13.18 -21.86
C ASP A 233 27.13 13.59 -23.32
N ASP A 234 27.48 14.81 -23.75
CA ASP A 234 26.72 15.63 -24.73
C ASP A 234 27.21 15.65 -26.19
N GLU A 235 28.25 14.90 -26.58
CA GLU A 235 28.83 14.99 -27.94
C GLU A 235 28.15 14.06 -28.97
N LEU A 236 27.06 14.53 -29.62
CA LEU A 236 26.31 13.74 -30.61
C LEU A 236 27.01 13.56 -31.98
N ILE A 237 27.87 14.49 -32.39
CA ILE A 237 28.51 14.45 -33.73
C ILE A 237 29.61 13.38 -33.81
N SER A 238 30.16 12.95 -32.67
CA SER A 238 31.19 11.92 -32.61
C SER A 238 30.63 10.50 -32.77
N MET A 239 29.31 10.34 -32.91
CA MET A 239 28.69 9.02 -33.03
C MET A 239 29.02 8.37 -34.38
N VAL A 240 29.45 7.10 -34.33
CA VAL A 240 29.87 6.36 -35.53
C VAL A 240 28.64 5.76 -36.22
N PRO A 241 28.49 5.91 -37.56
CA PRO A 241 27.43 5.24 -38.30
C PRO A 241 27.41 3.72 -38.11
N GLY A 242 26.22 3.15 -37.97
CA GLY A 242 26.00 1.74 -37.76
C GLY A 242 24.87 1.46 -36.77
N VAL A 243 24.50 0.19 -36.66
CA VAL A 243 23.50 -0.28 -35.69
C VAL A 243 24.20 -0.83 -34.45
N THR A 244 23.78 -0.36 -33.28
CA THR A 244 24.15 -0.91 -31.98
C THR A 244 22.90 -1.52 -31.34
N ARG A 245 23.01 -2.73 -30.81
CA ARG A 245 21.90 -3.42 -30.11
C ARG A 245 22.25 -3.62 -28.65
N HIS A 246 21.36 -3.17 -27.77
CA HIS A 246 21.43 -3.45 -26.33
C HIS A 246 20.31 -4.40 -25.95
N CYS A 247 20.61 -5.49 -25.24
CA CYS A 247 19.65 -6.56 -24.93
C CYS A 247 19.26 -6.53 -23.45
N ALA A 248 17.96 -6.68 -23.19
CA ALA A 248 17.44 -6.78 -21.84
C ALA A 248 17.81 -8.12 -21.20
N ASN A 249 18.00 -8.10 -19.88
CA ASN A 249 18.09 -9.32 -19.08
C ASN A 249 16.67 -9.91 -18.83
N GLU A 250 16.60 -11.11 -18.26
CA GLU A 250 15.33 -11.82 -18.02
C GLU A 250 14.36 -11.06 -17.10
N ARG A 251 14.87 -10.30 -16.12
CA ARG A 251 14.02 -9.49 -15.24
C ARG A 251 13.37 -8.35 -16.02
N ASP A 252 14.13 -7.64 -16.83
CA ASP A 252 13.61 -6.50 -17.59
C ASP A 252 12.65 -6.93 -18.69
N LYS A 253 12.91 -8.08 -19.32
CA LYS A 253 11.92 -8.75 -20.20
C LYS A 253 10.64 -9.05 -19.44
N LEU A 254 10.74 -9.64 -18.25
CA LEU A 254 9.56 -9.94 -17.43
C LEU A 254 8.79 -8.66 -17.06
N PHE A 255 9.44 -7.61 -16.58
CA PHE A 255 8.74 -6.43 -16.08
C PHE A 255 8.24 -5.50 -17.18
N HIS A 256 9.03 -5.31 -18.24
CA HIS A 256 8.78 -4.27 -19.24
C HIS A 256 8.40 -4.82 -20.60
N ALA A 257 8.48 -6.15 -20.80
CA ALA A 257 8.25 -6.82 -22.08
C ALA A 257 9.16 -6.30 -23.21
N ILE A 258 10.34 -5.80 -22.87
CA ILE A 258 11.33 -5.30 -23.82
C ILE A 258 12.44 -6.34 -23.95
N ASN A 259 12.73 -6.75 -25.18
CA ASN A 259 13.76 -7.72 -25.48
C ASN A 259 15.11 -7.07 -25.77
N TRP A 260 15.11 -6.05 -26.63
CA TRP A 260 16.28 -5.25 -26.94
C TRP A 260 15.87 -3.92 -27.57
N THR A 261 16.83 -3.01 -27.70
CA THR A 261 16.69 -1.75 -28.44
C THR A 261 17.79 -1.65 -29.48
N ASP A 262 17.39 -1.35 -30.71
CA ASP A 262 18.31 -1.02 -31.80
C ASP A 262 18.51 0.49 -31.84
N PHE A 263 19.77 0.93 -31.90
CA PHE A 263 20.17 2.32 -32.10
C PHE A 263 20.93 2.42 -33.42
N PHE A 264 20.45 3.21 -34.35
CA PHE A 264 21.00 3.32 -35.69
C PHE A 264 21.40 4.75 -36.01
N TRP A 265 22.69 4.93 -36.30
CA TRP A 265 23.24 6.18 -36.81
C TRP A 265 23.62 6.05 -38.27
N TYR A 266 23.33 7.06 -39.08
CA TYR A 266 23.82 7.17 -40.44
C TYR A 266 23.92 8.63 -40.88
N SER A 267 24.84 8.92 -41.80
CA SER A 267 24.96 10.25 -42.40
C SER A 267 24.46 10.24 -43.84
N ARG A 268 23.71 11.28 -44.20
CA ARG A 268 23.24 11.49 -45.56
C ARG A 268 23.07 12.98 -45.83
N ASP A 269 23.57 13.44 -46.97
CA ASP A 269 23.32 14.79 -47.48
C ASP A 269 23.69 15.94 -46.49
N GLY A 270 24.71 15.75 -45.65
CA GLY A 270 25.16 16.72 -44.64
C GLY A 270 24.37 16.69 -43.33
N GLU A 271 23.50 15.69 -43.17
CA GLU A 271 22.73 15.42 -41.96
C GLU A 271 23.22 14.12 -41.32
N HIS A 272 23.38 14.16 -40.01
CA HIS A 272 23.62 12.98 -39.18
C HIS A 272 22.29 12.56 -38.55
N THR A 273 21.81 11.38 -38.89
CA THR A 273 20.48 10.90 -38.52
C THR A 273 20.61 9.81 -37.47
N PHE A 274 19.75 9.93 -36.46
CA PHE A 274 19.57 8.93 -35.42
C PHE A 274 18.18 8.32 -35.50
N GLU A 275 18.11 7.00 -35.40
CA GLU A 275 16.88 6.26 -35.23
C GLU A 275 17.05 5.26 -34.08
N ALA A 276 16.02 5.10 -33.25
CA ALA A 276 16.00 4.01 -32.27
C ALA A 276 14.64 3.33 -32.23
N GLU A 277 14.65 2.03 -32.00
CA GLU A 277 13.45 1.19 -31.92
C GLU A 277 13.57 0.18 -30.78
N GLU A 278 12.58 0.17 -29.88
CA GLU A 278 12.45 -0.91 -28.90
C GLU A 278 11.72 -2.10 -29.52
N LEU A 279 12.19 -3.32 -29.26
CA LEU A 279 11.53 -4.54 -29.71
C LEU A 279 11.06 -5.39 -28.53
N ARG A 280 9.96 -6.09 -28.75
CA ARG A 280 9.23 -6.90 -27.77
C ARG A 280 8.77 -8.21 -28.40
N ASP A 281 8.57 -9.24 -27.58
CA ASP A 281 8.04 -10.55 -27.98
C ASP A 281 6.70 -10.87 -27.30
N ILE A 282 6.11 -9.89 -26.63
CA ILE A 282 4.76 -9.97 -26.06
C ILE A 282 3.87 -8.92 -26.74
N PRO A 283 2.62 -9.26 -27.13
CA PRO A 283 1.67 -8.32 -27.71
C PRO A 283 1.36 -7.12 -26.82
N SER A 284 0.89 -6.05 -27.46
CA SER A 284 0.39 -4.83 -26.82
C SER A 284 -1.13 -4.88 -26.74
N PHE A 285 -1.65 -5.36 -25.61
CA PHE A 285 -3.06 -5.72 -25.40
C PHE A 285 -4.08 -4.56 -25.48
N GLY A 286 -3.64 -3.31 -25.65
CA GLY A 286 -4.54 -2.15 -25.75
C GLY A 286 -5.26 -1.99 -27.08
N TYR A 287 -4.82 -2.68 -28.15
CA TYR A 287 -5.33 -2.49 -29.50
C TYR A 287 -5.71 -3.81 -30.22
N GLY A 288 -5.08 -4.93 -29.84
CA GLY A 288 -5.44 -6.28 -30.29
C GLY A 288 -4.57 -7.34 -29.64
N ASP A 289 -5.09 -8.56 -29.51
CA ASP A 289 -4.42 -9.65 -28.78
C ASP A 289 -3.13 -10.13 -29.47
N ASP A 290 -2.97 -9.87 -30.77
CA ASP A 290 -1.85 -10.34 -31.61
C ASP A 290 -1.08 -9.19 -32.29
N LEU A 291 -1.16 -7.97 -31.74
CA LEU A 291 -0.49 -6.80 -32.29
C LEU A 291 0.63 -6.30 -31.40
N TYR A 292 1.76 -5.95 -32.00
CA TYR A 292 2.96 -5.55 -31.28
C TYR A 292 3.25 -4.07 -31.56
N GLY A 293 3.20 -3.25 -30.51
CA GLY A 293 3.54 -1.84 -30.57
C GLY A 293 4.98 -1.59 -30.13
N CYS A 294 5.83 -1.20 -31.05
CA CYS A 294 7.23 -0.86 -30.81
C CYS A 294 7.42 0.65 -30.84
N ARG A 295 7.91 1.23 -29.75
CA ARG A 295 8.24 2.66 -29.72
C ARG A 295 9.45 2.93 -30.61
N TYR A 296 9.38 4.04 -31.31
CA TYR A 296 10.38 4.46 -32.28
C TYR A 296 10.65 5.95 -32.14
N VAL A 297 11.88 6.38 -32.38
CA VAL A 297 12.24 7.79 -32.51
C VAL A 297 13.10 8.02 -33.75
N HIS A 298 13.01 9.22 -34.29
CA HIS A 298 13.79 9.69 -35.42
C HIS A 298 14.29 11.11 -35.15
N SER A 299 15.57 11.36 -35.38
CA SER A 299 16.19 12.67 -35.16
C SER A 299 17.18 13.02 -36.26
N ILE A 300 17.19 14.30 -36.66
CA ILE A 300 18.07 14.85 -37.69
C ILE A 300 18.95 15.92 -37.06
N ILE A 301 20.27 15.70 -37.14
CA ILE A 301 21.31 16.58 -36.64
C ILE A 301 22.04 17.20 -37.83
N ASP A 302 22.21 18.51 -37.82
CA ASP A 302 23.01 19.21 -38.82
C ASP A 302 24.50 19.03 -38.54
N GLU A 303 25.24 18.40 -39.45
CA GLU A 303 26.67 18.08 -39.24
C GLU A 303 27.54 19.34 -39.09
N ALA A 304 27.16 20.46 -39.70
CA ALA A 304 27.94 21.69 -39.66
C ALA A 304 27.83 22.41 -38.31
N SER A 305 26.67 22.36 -37.67
CA SER A 305 26.39 23.09 -36.42
C SER A 305 26.25 22.20 -35.18
N GLY A 306 26.06 20.90 -35.35
CA GLY A 306 25.78 19.96 -34.25
C GLY A 306 24.37 20.10 -33.66
N ILE A 307 23.52 20.93 -34.27
CA ILE A 307 22.20 21.25 -33.74
C ILE A 307 21.21 20.18 -34.20
N VAL A 308 20.43 19.65 -33.26
CA VAL A 308 19.28 18.81 -33.55
C VAL A 308 18.16 19.69 -34.10
N LYS A 309 17.79 19.52 -35.37
CA LYS A 309 16.79 20.35 -36.07
C LYS A 309 15.39 19.78 -36.03
N HIS A 310 15.31 18.46 -35.97
CA HIS A 310 14.07 17.70 -36.04
C HIS A 310 14.17 16.50 -35.10
N PHE A 311 13.11 16.26 -34.35
CA PHE A 311 13.02 15.12 -33.47
C PHE A 311 11.56 14.70 -33.30
N ASP A 312 11.25 13.46 -33.64
CA ASP A 312 9.91 12.91 -33.48
C ASP A 312 9.92 11.52 -32.85
N GLY A 313 8.81 11.21 -32.18
CA GLY A 313 8.54 9.93 -31.59
C GLY A 313 7.25 9.33 -32.13
N ALA A 314 7.28 8.02 -32.34
CA ALA A 314 6.19 7.26 -32.93
C ALA A 314 6.08 5.88 -32.29
N VAL A 315 5.03 5.16 -32.69
CA VAL A 315 4.88 3.73 -32.46
C VAL A 315 4.70 3.04 -33.82
N LYS A 316 5.48 1.99 -34.05
CA LYS A 316 5.34 1.07 -35.17
C LYS A 316 4.55 -0.15 -34.72
N GLU A 317 3.49 -0.46 -35.44
CA GLU A 317 2.62 -1.59 -35.17
C GLU A 317 2.90 -2.72 -36.15
N TYR A 318 3.12 -3.90 -35.60
CA TYR A 318 3.44 -5.12 -36.33
C TYR A 318 2.36 -6.19 -36.05
N THR A 319 1.98 -6.95 -37.08
CA THR A 319 1.32 -8.25 -36.87
C THR A 319 2.31 -9.27 -36.33
N GLU A 320 1.83 -10.43 -35.87
CA GLU A 320 2.69 -11.53 -35.43
C GLU A 320 3.73 -11.91 -36.51
N GLU A 321 3.31 -12.06 -37.77
CA GLU A 321 4.23 -12.42 -38.86
C GLU A 321 5.27 -11.32 -39.11
N GLN A 322 4.85 -10.06 -39.13
CA GLN A 322 5.78 -8.94 -39.31
C GLN A 322 6.75 -8.81 -38.13
N MET A 323 6.29 -9.09 -36.90
CA MET A 323 7.14 -9.06 -35.71
C MET A 323 8.19 -10.18 -35.74
N ILE A 324 7.82 -11.40 -36.12
CA ILE A 324 8.78 -12.50 -36.31
C ILE A 324 9.89 -12.08 -37.29
N MET A 325 9.52 -11.54 -38.45
CA MET A 325 10.49 -11.05 -39.44
C MET A 325 11.35 -9.91 -38.88
N ARG A 326 10.74 -8.98 -38.12
CA ARG A 326 11.44 -7.84 -37.53
C ARG A 326 12.45 -8.29 -36.46
N LEU A 327 12.15 -9.33 -35.68
CA LEU A 327 13.04 -9.86 -34.65
C LEU A 327 14.32 -10.49 -35.23
N ASP A 328 14.26 -11.02 -36.46
CA ASP A 328 15.39 -11.67 -37.15
C ASP A 328 16.39 -10.70 -37.79
N VAL A 329 16.07 -9.41 -37.89
CA VAL A 329 16.89 -8.40 -38.56
C VAL A 329 17.27 -7.24 -37.64
N ASP A 330 18.30 -6.49 -38.04
CA ASP A 330 18.63 -5.19 -37.43
C ASP A 330 17.80 -4.06 -38.06
N LEU A 331 17.71 -2.93 -37.35
CA LEU A 331 16.94 -1.75 -37.80
C LEU A 331 17.33 -1.25 -39.20
N SER A 332 18.58 -1.42 -39.63
CA SER A 332 19.03 -0.95 -40.96
C SER A 332 18.48 -1.80 -42.12
N ARG A 333 18.05 -3.03 -41.83
CA ARG A 333 17.52 -4.00 -42.80
C ARG A 333 16.02 -4.25 -42.65
N ALA A 334 15.38 -3.63 -41.67
CA ALA A 334 13.96 -3.79 -41.40
C ALA A 334 13.12 -3.24 -42.56
N GLU A 335 12.06 -3.98 -42.92
CA GLU A 335 11.07 -3.51 -43.88
C GLU A 335 10.26 -2.32 -43.30
N ARG A 336 9.77 -1.45 -44.20
CA ARG A 336 9.04 -0.21 -43.83
C ARG A 336 7.52 -0.37 -44.02
N ASP A 337 7.02 -1.58 -43.84
CA ASP A 337 5.63 -1.99 -44.08
C ASP A 337 4.77 -2.01 -42.80
N ALA A 338 5.38 -1.78 -41.63
CA ALA A 338 4.68 -1.59 -40.36
C ALA A 338 3.77 -0.34 -40.37
N LYS A 339 2.64 -0.41 -39.68
CA LYS A 339 1.76 0.76 -39.52
C LYS A 339 2.45 1.75 -38.57
N TYR A 340 2.73 2.96 -39.09
CA TYR A 340 3.48 4.01 -38.39
C TYR A 340 2.54 5.08 -37.84
N THR A 341 2.50 5.25 -36.52
CA THR A 341 1.71 6.28 -35.85
C THR A 341 2.62 7.27 -35.13
N LYS A 342 2.76 8.48 -35.66
CA LYS A 342 3.54 9.56 -35.02
C LYS A 342 2.78 10.12 -33.82
N LEU A 343 3.48 10.31 -32.69
CA LEU A 343 2.88 10.76 -31.43
C LEU A 343 3.26 12.18 -31.07
N TRP A 344 4.50 12.59 -31.32
CA TRP A 344 4.96 13.94 -31.02
C TRP A 344 6.08 14.33 -31.97
N ARG A 345 6.28 15.64 -32.15
CA ARG A 345 7.37 16.20 -32.95
C ARG A 345 7.83 17.52 -32.36
N LEU A 346 9.16 17.70 -32.30
CA LEU A 346 9.86 18.94 -32.02
C LEU A 346 10.54 19.40 -33.30
N ASP A 347 10.34 20.67 -33.65
CA ASP A 347 11.04 21.34 -34.76
C ASP A 347 11.72 22.61 -34.24
N GLY A 348 12.99 22.82 -34.59
CA GLY A 348 13.75 24.01 -34.18
C GLY A 348 15.12 23.69 -33.60
N HIS A 349 15.65 24.59 -32.76
CA HIS A 349 16.95 24.42 -32.12
C HIS A 349 16.83 23.58 -30.84
N ILE A 350 16.89 22.25 -30.98
CA ILE A 350 16.71 21.34 -29.85
C ILE A 350 18.07 21.11 -29.19
N SER A 351 18.19 21.47 -27.90
CA SER A 351 19.41 21.24 -27.13
C SER A 351 19.62 19.75 -26.84
N VAL A 352 20.87 19.30 -26.76
CA VAL A 352 21.19 17.89 -26.43
C VAL A 352 20.56 17.43 -25.10
N PRO A 353 20.58 18.21 -24.01
CA PRO A 353 19.90 17.81 -22.77
C PRO A 353 18.41 17.56 -22.95
N LEU A 354 17.70 18.44 -23.67
CA LEU A 354 16.28 18.28 -23.97
C LEU A 354 16.02 17.05 -24.85
N TRP A 355 16.87 16.83 -25.87
CA TRP A 355 16.78 15.66 -26.74
C TRP A 355 16.89 14.36 -25.93
N LYS A 356 17.83 14.29 -24.98
CA LYS A 356 18.01 13.14 -24.08
C LYS A 356 16.87 12.94 -23.09
N GLU A 357 16.36 14.03 -22.50
CA GLU A 357 15.21 13.98 -21.60
C GLU A 357 13.99 13.37 -22.32
N ILE A 358 13.67 13.88 -23.52
CA ILE A 358 12.52 13.42 -24.30
C ILE A 358 12.68 11.98 -24.80
N ILE A 359 13.86 11.55 -25.27
CA ILE A 359 14.07 10.15 -25.69
C ILE A 359 13.91 9.20 -24.50
N THR A 360 14.49 9.52 -23.35
CA THR A 360 14.40 8.69 -22.14
C THR A 360 12.96 8.57 -21.67
N HIS A 361 12.20 9.67 -21.63
CA HIS A 361 10.80 9.60 -21.28
C HIS A 361 9.97 8.86 -22.34
N HIS A 362 10.21 9.06 -23.64
CA HIS A 362 9.48 8.35 -24.70
C HIS A 362 9.64 6.84 -24.58
N PHE A 363 10.84 6.36 -24.28
CA PHE A 363 11.12 4.96 -23.98
C PHE A 363 10.96 4.64 -22.48
N ARG A 364 9.94 5.20 -21.80
CA ARG A 364 9.47 4.77 -20.47
C ARG A 364 9.51 3.24 -20.36
N ASP A 365 10.05 2.69 -19.26
CA ASP A 365 10.28 1.25 -19.05
C ASP A 365 11.58 0.66 -19.66
N ASN A 366 12.29 1.42 -20.48
CA ASN A 366 13.43 0.90 -21.22
C ASN A 366 14.78 1.40 -20.68
N HIS A 367 15.37 0.65 -19.75
CA HIS A 367 16.69 0.97 -19.19
C HIS A 367 17.81 0.97 -20.25
N LEU A 368 17.64 0.24 -21.36
CA LEU A 368 18.65 0.12 -22.42
C LEU A 368 18.92 1.46 -23.11
N VAL A 369 17.93 2.36 -23.13
CA VAL A 369 18.11 3.73 -23.63
C VAL A 369 18.99 4.54 -22.68
N GLY A 370 18.78 4.39 -21.38
CA GLY A 370 19.67 5.00 -20.39
C GLY A 370 21.10 4.44 -20.47
N GLU A 371 21.24 3.12 -20.59
CA GLU A 371 22.55 2.49 -20.78
C GLU A 371 23.27 3.05 -22.02
N TYR A 372 22.59 3.10 -23.16
CA TYR A 372 23.13 3.60 -24.42
C TYR A 372 23.59 5.05 -24.35
N LEU A 373 22.82 5.91 -23.68
CA LEU A 373 23.13 7.33 -23.56
C LEU A 373 24.21 7.63 -22.51
N GLY A 374 24.74 6.60 -21.82
CA GLY A 374 25.86 6.72 -20.88
C GLY A 374 25.47 6.80 -19.41
N GLY A 375 24.29 6.30 -19.05
CA GLY A 375 23.80 6.30 -17.68
C GLY A 375 24.56 5.31 -16.78
N ARG A 376 25.00 5.77 -15.59
CA ARG A 376 25.64 5.01 -14.49
C ARG A 376 24.81 4.91 -13.19
N GLU A 377 24.44 3.71 -12.76
CA GLU A 377 23.75 3.51 -11.48
C GLU A 377 24.62 3.94 -10.27
N ASN A 378 24.19 4.98 -9.55
CA ASN A 378 24.92 5.52 -8.39
C ASN A 378 24.17 5.32 -7.06
N ASN A 379 22.95 4.78 -7.07
CA ASN A 379 22.16 4.57 -5.86
C ASN A 379 22.37 3.15 -5.29
N PRO A 380 23.05 3.01 -4.14
CA PRO A 380 23.33 1.71 -3.56
C PRO A 380 22.08 0.91 -3.15
N ARG A 381 20.94 1.57 -2.85
CA ARG A 381 19.66 0.89 -2.54
C ARG A 381 19.02 0.26 -3.77
N VAL A 382 19.24 0.87 -4.94
CA VAL A 382 18.75 0.35 -6.23
C VAL A 382 19.67 -0.76 -6.72
N ALA A 383 20.98 -0.58 -6.58
CA ALA A 383 21.98 -1.62 -6.84
C ALA A 383 21.78 -2.88 -5.97
N SER A 384 21.37 -2.75 -4.71
CA SER A 384 21.05 -3.89 -3.82
C SER A 384 19.74 -4.61 -4.18
N THR A 385 18.85 -4.01 -4.98
CA THR A 385 17.63 -4.69 -5.45
C THR A 385 17.93 -5.68 -6.60
N LEU A 386 19.16 -5.69 -7.12
CA LEU A 386 19.66 -6.68 -8.09
C LEU A 386 20.19 -7.96 -7.42
N VAL A 387 20.35 -7.94 -6.10
CA VAL A 387 20.78 -9.08 -5.28
C VAL A 387 19.89 -9.13 -4.05
N LEU A 388 18.68 -9.68 -4.19
CA LEU A 388 17.93 -10.18 -3.03
C LEU A 388 18.56 -11.50 -2.55
N GLU A 389 19.86 -11.48 -2.26
CA GLU A 389 20.35 -12.33 -1.17
C GLU A 389 19.85 -11.63 0.08
N ARG A 390 18.90 -12.27 0.79
CA ARG A 390 18.59 -11.88 2.16
C ARG A 390 19.88 -11.99 2.96
N THR A 391 20.63 -10.91 3.09
CA THR A 391 21.61 -10.79 4.16
C THR A 391 20.81 -10.70 5.45
N GLU A 392 20.59 -11.87 6.06
CA GLU A 392 20.28 -12.01 7.48
C GLU A 392 21.40 -11.30 8.27
N GLY A 393 21.29 -10.00 8.49
CA GLY A 393 22.39 -9.29 9.15
C GLY A 393 22.18 -7.81 9.49
N ASP A 394 21.40 -7.05 8.73
CA ASP A 394 21.51 -5.59 8.80
C ASP A 394 20.51 -4.88 9.74
N ASN A 395 20.18 -5.52 10.87
CA ASN A 395 19.45 -4.89 11.98
C ASN A 395 20.33 -4.90 13.24
N THR A 396 21.46 -4.20 13.18
CA THR A 396 22.43 -4.11 14.28
C THR A 396 21.87 -3.41 15.53
N VAL A 397 20.89 -2.50 15.40
CA VAL A 397 20.28 -1.84 16.57
C VAL A 397 19.24 -2.75 17.26
N GLY A 398 18.44 -3.47 16.48
CA GLY A 398 17.47 -4.44 17.01
C GLY A 398 18.14 -5.69 17.60
N GLN A 399 19.27 -6.13 17.05
CA GLN A 399 20.00 -7.31 17.55
C GLN A 399 20.76 -7.07 18.85
N LEU A 400 21.21 -5.83 19.13
CA LEU A 400 22.04 -5.53 20.31
C LEU A 400 21.30 -5.65 21.66
N VAL A 401 19.96 -5.60 21.66
CA VAL A 401 19.14 -5.85 22.86
C VAL A 401 18.73 -7.34 22.97
N ARG A 402 18.92 -8.14 21.90
CA ARG A 402 18.28 -9.46 21.69
C ARG A 402 19.15 -10.69 22.05
N SER A 403 20.29 -10.55 22.73
CA SER A 403 21.20 -11.69 22.89
C SER A 403 20.95 -12.60 24.11
N SER A 404 19.97 -12.32 24.97
CA SER A 404 19.78 -13.03 26.25
C SER A 404 18.48 -13.83 26.40
N VAL A 405 17.42 -13.55 25.62
CA VAL A 405 16.13 -14.25 25.72
C VAL A 405 15.81 -14.98 24.40
N PRO A 406 15.55 -16.30 24.42
CA PRO A 406 15.17 -17.05 23.21
C PRO A 406 13.90 -16.50 22.57
N ASP A 407 13.70 -16.78 21.27
CA ASP A 407 12.51 -16.39 20.51
C ASP A 407 11.26 -17.21 20.93
N VAL A 408 10.88 -17.11 22.20
CA VAL A 408 9.75 -17.81 22.81
C VAL A 408 8.79 -16.85 23.52
N VAL A 409 9.18 -15.61 23.80
CA VAL A 409 8.32 -14.57 24.38
C VAL A 409 7.67 -13.71 23.31
N PRO A 410 6.54 -13.04 23.61
CA PRO A 410 5.94 -12.07 22.69
C PRO A 410 6.93 -10.98 22.30
N ARG A 411 6.96 -10.62 21.01
CA ARG A 411 7.74 -9.47 20.53
C ARG A 411 6.88 -8.24 20.57
N VAL A 412 7.16 -7.34 21.50
CA VAL A 412 6.37 -6.14 21.80
C VAL A 412 7.29 -4.91 21.92
N PRO A 413 6.75 -3.68 21.79
CA PRO A 413 7.50 -2.47 22.10
C PRO A 413 7.85 -2.41 23.60
N PHE A 414 9.02 -1.83 23.90
CA PHE A 414 9.50 -1.58 25.26
C PHE A 414 9.11 -0.17 25.70
N GLU A 415 9.16 0.08 27.02
CA GLU A 415 9.00 1.43 27.57
C GLU A 415 9.93 2.44 26.85
N GLY A 416 9.37 3.57 26.42
CA GLY A 416 10.09 4.65 25.76
C GLY A 416 10.31 4.45 24.26
N THR A 417 9.92 3.30 23.68
CA THR A 417 9.94 3.07 22.22
C THR A 417 8.65 3.49 21.52
N GLY A 418 7.72 4.08 22.28
CA GLY A 418 6.42 4.54 21.82
C GLY A 418 5.40 3.43 21.59
N PRO A 419 4.10 3.74 21.61
CA PRO A 419 3.07 2.76 21.30
C PRO A 419 3.07 2.44 19.80
N ARG A 420 2.50 1.29 19.45
CA ARG A 420 2.15 0.89 18.09
C ARG A 420 0.65 1.00 17.92
N ILE A 421 0.21 1.54 16.79
CA ILE A 421 -1.20 1.79 16.55
C ILE A 421 -1.56 1.20 15.19
N ALA A 422 -2.71 0.52 15.11
CA ALA A 422 -3.28 0.13 13.83
C ALA A 422 -4.68 0.71 13.67
N VAL A 423 -4.95 1.27 12.50
CA VAL A 423 -6.28 1.73 12.08
C VAL A 423 -6.75 0.87 10.91
N SER A 424 -7.95 0.32 11.00
CA SER A 424 -8.53 -0.53 9.95
C SER A 424 -10.04 -0.30 9.83
N PHE A 425 -10.63 -0.71 8.71
CA PHE A 425 -12.07 -0.63 8.47
C PHE A 425 -12.71 -2.01 8.45
N ARG A 426 -13.96 -2.08 8.90
CA ARG A 426 -14.74 -3.31 9.01
C ARG A 426 -16.20 -3.08 8.63
N PRO A 427 -16.94 -4.13 8.25
CA PRO A 427 -18.40 -4.05 8.22
C PRO A 427 -18.94 -3.65 9.59
N VAL A 428 -20.02 -2.87 9.59
CA VAL A 428 -20.77 -2.52 10.80
C VAL A 428 -21.23 -3.80 11.51
N HIS A 429 -21.05 -3.84 12.83
CA HIS A 429 -21.54 -4.94 13.65
C HIS A 429 -22.98 -4.66 14.10
N GLU A 430 -23.91 -5.54 13.70
CA GLU A 430 -25.32 -5.40 14.05
C GLU A 430 -25.55 -5.69 15.54
N THR A 431 -25.65 -4.63 16.34
CA THR A 431 -25.96 -4.71 17.77
C THR A 431 -26.93 -3.60 18.19
N PRO A 432 -27.91 -3.88 19.07
CA PRO A 432 -28.82 -2.84 19.59
C PRO A 432 -28.20 -2.02 20.74
N HIS A 433 -27.03 -2.43 21.25
CA HIS A 433 -26.39 -1.79 22.38
C HIS A 433 -25.44 -0.67 21.92
N LEU A 434 -25.31 0.37 22.75
CA LEU A 434 -24.34 1.46 22.51
C LEU A 434 -22.89 0.96 22.57
N ARG A 435 -22.65 -0.05 23.40
CA ARG A 435 -21.33 -0.66 23.62
C ARG A 435 -21.44 -2.17 23.79
N THR A 436 -20.62 -2.91 23.04
CA THR A 436 -20.58 -4.38 23.06
C THR A 436 -19.14 -4.88 23.10
N ILE A 437 -18.85 -5.85 23.97
CA ILE A 437 -17.56 -6.55 24.02
C ILE A 437 -17.61 -7.74 23.07
N ILE A 438 -16.70 -7.75 22.10
CA ILE A 438 -16.55 -8.80 21.10
C ILE A 438 -15.23 -9.54 21.35
N PRO A 439 -15.26 -10.85 21.69
CA PRO A 439 -14.06 -11.67 21.83
C PRO A 439 -13.25 -11.70 20.54
N LEU A 440 -11.92 -11.63 20.68
CA LEU A 440 -10.99 -11.69 19.54
C LEU A 440 -10.19 -13.00 19.47
N GLU A 441 -10.19 -13.75 20.57
CA GLU A 441 -9.43 -14.97 20.72
C GLU A 441 -10.36 -16.14 21.02
N THR A 442 -9.96 -17.32 20.54
CA THR A 442 -10.65 -18.57 20.85
C THR A 442 -9.66 -19.57 21.42
N TRP A 443 -10.11 -20.29 22.45
CA TRP A 443 -9.41 -21.45 22.98
C TRP A 443 -9.96 -22.72 22.34
N ASN A 444 -9.13 -23.41 21.56
CA ASN A 444 -9.51 -24.65 20.89
C ASN A 444 -9.21 -25.85 21.80
N THR A 445 -10.20 -26.72 21.96
CA THR A 445 -10.10 -28.04 22.60
C THR A 445 -10.34 -29.12 21.54
N GLU A 446 -10.06 -30.38 21.83
CA GLU A 446 -10.31 -31.49 20.89
C GLU A 446 -11.75 -31.54 20.35
N ASN A 447 -12.73 -31.08 21.14
CA ASN A 447 -14.16 -31.20 20.83
C ASN A 447 -14.91 -29.86 20.68
N SER A 448 -14.28 -28.72 20.95
CA SER A 448 -14.96 -27.41 20.92
C SER A 448 -14.01 -26.22 20.83
N SER A 449 -14.50 -25.08 20.33
CA SER A 449 -13.84 -23.77 20.39
C SER A 449 -14.61 -22.85 21.33
N ILE A 450 -13.93 -22.25 22.29
CA ILE A 450 -14.53 -21.36 23.30
C ILE A 450 -13.99 -19.94 23.06
N GLU A 451 -14.87 -18.95 22.94
CA GLU A 451 -14.47 -17.54 22.88
C GLU A 451 -14.00 -17.07 24.26
N ILE A 452 -12.82 -16.45 24.29
CA ILE A 452 -12.17 -16.04 25.54
C ILE A 452 -11.98 -14.53 25.61
N ILE A 453 -12.03 -14.02 26.85
CA ILE A 453 -11.81 -12.62 27.18
C ILE A 453 -10.84 -12.59 28.36
N GLU A 454 -9.78 -11.79 28.28
CA GLU A 454 -8.84 -11.66 29.38
C GLU A 454 -9.48 -11.00 30.61
N SER A 455 -9.19 -11.57 31.78
CA SER A 455 -9.80 -11.22 33.06
C SER A 455 -9.70 -9.74 33.44
N ASP A 456 -8.62 -9.05 33.04
CA ASP A 456 -8.45 -7.61 33.29
C ASP A 456 -9.56 -6.75 32.62
N THR A 457 -10.27 -7.29 31.62
CA THR A 457 -11.47 -6.66 31.02
C THR A 457 -12.57 -6.41 32.05
N VAL A 458 -12.65 -7.22 33.11
CA VAL A 458 -13.62 -7.05 34.20
C VAL A 458 -13.50 -5.67 34.84
N GLU A 459 -12.29 -5.12 34.95
CA GLU A 459 -12.07 -3.82 35.59
C GLU A 459 -12.60 -2.68 34.72
N ILE A 460 -12.41 -2.74 33.40
CA ILE A 460 -13.02 -1.78 32.46
C ILE A 460 -14.54 -1.82 32.55
N ILE A 461 -15.15 -3.02 32.62
CA ILE A 461 -16.60 -3.17 32.79
C ILE A 461 -17.06 -2.49 34.09
N LYS A 462 -16.32 -2.63 35.19
CA LYS A 462 -16.66 -2.03 36.49
C LYS A 462 -16.54 -0.51 36.47
N ILE A 463 -15.47 0.04 35.90
CA ILE A 463 -15.29 1.49 35.76
C ILE A 463 -16.45 2.09 34.96
N LEU A 464 -16.80 1.50 33.82
CA LEU A 464 -17.90 1.97 32.99
C LEU A 464 -19.25 1.92 33.72
N LYS A 465 -19.54 0.83 34.45
CA LYS A 465 -20.77 0.71 35.24
C LYS A 465 -20.86 1.76 36.35
N ARG A 466 -19.74 2.10 37.01
CA ARG A 466 -19.69 3.18 38.02
C ARG A 466 -19.99 4.55 37.40
N GLY A 467 -19.54 4.77 36.17
CA GLY A 467 -19.86 5.96 35.37
C GLY A 467 -21.25 5.95 34.74
N ASN A 468 -22.17 5.08 35.17
CA ASN A 468 -23.52 4.88 34.59
C ASN A 468 -23.52 4.58 33.08
N SER A 469 -22.44 4.01 32.55
CA SER A 469 -22.33 3.60 31.16
C SER A 469 -22.71 2.12 31.00
N SER A 470 -23.55 1.81 30.00
CA SER A 470 -23.91 0.43 29.68
C SER A 470 -22.84 -0.25 28.83
N ILE A 471 -22.66 -1.55 29.05
CA ILE A 471 -21.78 -2.41 28.26
C ILE A 471 -22.33 -3.82 28.28
N GLU A 472 -22.48 -4.41 27.10
CA GLU A 472 -22.97 -5.79 26.94
C GLU A 472 -21.82 -6.72 26.58
N LEU A 473 -21.86 -7.94 27.11
CA LEU A 473 -20.90 -9.00 26.80
C LEU A 473 -21.50 -9.93 25.74
N SER A 474 -20.74 -10.31 24.71
CA SER A 474 -21.20 -11.33 23.77
C SER A 474 -21.62 -12.63 24.50
N PRO A 475 -22.78 -13.22 24.17
CA PRO A 475 -23.23 -14.45 24.80
C PRO A 475 -22.25 -15.61 24.59
N GLY A 476 -21.94 -16.35 25.66
CA GLY A 476 -21.12 -17.56 25.58
C GLY A 476 -19.61 -17.35 25.75
N SER A 477 -19.14 -16.10 25.82
CA SER A 477 -17.74 -15.78 26.10
C SER A 477 -17.37 -16.10 27.56
N LYS A 478 -16.12 -16.54 27.79
CA LYS A 478 -15.60 -16.83 29.13
C LYS A 478 -14.40 -15.97 29.48
N PHE A 479 -14.36 -15.53 30.73
CA PHE A 479 -13.16 -14.91 31.27
C PHE A 479 -12.06 -15.95 31.46
N TYR A 480 -10.85 -15.54 31.11
CA TYR A 480 -9.64 -16.33 31.15
C TYR A 480 -8.52 -15.50 31.78
N ILE A 481 -7.63 -16.15 32.54
CA ILE A 481 -6.51 -15.46 33.17
C ILE A 481 -5.17 -15.97 32.65
N VAL A 482 -4.27 -15.02 32.43
CA VAL A 482 -2.83 -15.21 32.22
C VAL A 482 -2.13 -14.20 33.13
N GLU A 483 -1.29 -14.66 34.05
CA GLU A 483 -0.59 -13.77 34.99
C GLU A 483 0.79 -13.36 34.47
N ASP A 484 0.88 -12.89 33.22
CA ASP A 484 2.15 -12.63 32.54
C ASP A 484 2.42 -11.14 32.24
N LEU A 485 1.63 -10.24 32.84
CA LEU A 485 1.63 -8.78 32.58
C LEU A 485 1.53 -8.38 31.10
N TYR A 486 1.15 -9.32 30.25
CA TYR A 486 0.62 -9.04 28.94
C TYR A 486 -0.89 -9.06 29.03
N THR A 487 -1.57 -8.19 28.29
CA THR A 487 -3.04 -8.20 28.22
C THR A 487 -3.50 -7.88 26.81
N ASN A 488 -4.18 -8.82 26.14
CA ASN A 488 -4.97 -8.57 24.95
C ASN A 488 -6.42 -8.27 25.36
N PHE A 489 -6.80 -6.99 25.40
CA PHE A 489 -8.20 -6.64 25.59
C PHE A 489 -9.03 -7.03 24.34
N PRO A 490 -10.28 -7.48 24.55
CA PRO A 490 -11.20 -7.77 23.45
C PRO A 490 -11.52 -6.48 22.67
N LEU A 491 -12.23 -6.63 21.56
CA LEU A 491 -12.76 -5.46 20.85
C LEU A 491 -13.95 -4.89 21.63
N ILE A 492 -13.84 -3.62 22.02
CA ILE A 492 -14.98 -2.87 22.53
C ILE A 492 -15.56 -2.05 21.38
N TYR A 493 -16.73 -2.50 20.90
CA TYR A 493 -17.46 -1.89 19.80
C TYR A 493 -18.40 -0.79 20.30
N HIS A 494 -18.44 0.34 19.61
CA HIS A 494 -19.26 1.50 19.96
C HIS A 494 -20.15 1.95 18.79
N LYS A 495 -21.31 2.53 19.10
CA LYS A 495 -22.19 3.14 18.09
C LYS A 495 -21.68 4.47 17.54
N ASP A 496 -20.80 5.15 18.26
CA ASP A 496 -20.32 6.46 17.88
C ASP A 496 -19.02 6.83 18.66
N PRO A 497 -18.25 7.81 18.18
CA PRO A 497 -17.03 8.28 18.84
C PRO A 497 -17.22 8.81 20.27
N ASN A 498 -18.38 9.40 20.62
CA ASN A 498 -18.62 9.91 21.97
C ASN A 498 -18.80 8.75 22.97
N THR A 499 -19.49 7.69 22.55
CA THR A 499 -19.57 6.48 23.36
C THR A 499 -18.18 5.87 23.54
N MET A 500 -17.34 5.83 22.49
CA MET A 500 -15.94 5.41 22.60
C MET A 500 -15.12 6.28 23.58
N LYS A 501 -15.35 7.59 23.59
CA LYS A 501 -14.66 8.55 24.47
C LYS A 501 -14.76 8.18 25.95
N THR A 502 -15.92 7.72 26.40
CA THR A 502 -16.11 7.24 27.79
C THR A 502 -15.38 5.93 28.10
N THR A 503 -15.15 5.08 27.08
CA THR A 503 -14.30 3.89 27.21
C THR A 503 -12.82 4.24 27.30
N ILE A 504 -12.38 5.24 26.52
CA ILE A 504 -11.00 5.75 26.60
C ILE A 504 -10.70 6.28 28.00
N LEU A 505 -11.63 7.04 28.59
CA LEU A 505 -11.50 7.49 29.99
C LEU A 505 -11.34 6.33 30.98
N ALA A 506 -12.11 5.24 30.79
CA ALA A 506 -11.97 4.06 31.64
C ALA A 506 -10.59 3.39 31.51
N PHE A 507 -10.03 3.34 30.30
CA PHE A 507 -8.66 2.88 30.10
C PHE A 507 -7.63 3.84 30.72
N GLN A 508 -7.80 5.15 30.60
CA GLN A 508 -6.92 6.13 31.22
C GLN A 508 -6.90 5.99 32.76
N GLU A 509 -8.07 5.75 33.37
CA GLU A 509 -8.18 5.54 34.82
C GLU A 509 -7.44 4.26 35.26
N LEU A 510 -7.64 3.16 34.53
CA LEU A 510 -7.00 1.87 34.82
C LEU A 510 -5.47 1.94 34.62
N VAL A 511 -5.03 2.52 33.50
CA VAL A 511 -3.61 2.70 33.18
C VAL A 511 -2.91 3.62 34.18
N SER A 512 -3.59 4.67 34.68
CA SER A 512 -3.05 5.54 35.74
C SER A 512 -2.73 4.76 37.01
N ILE A 513 -3.64 3.89 37.46
CA ILE A 513 -3.43 3.08 38.67
C ILE A 513 -2.25 2.11 38.51
N TRP A 514 -2.14 1.47 37.34
CA TRP A 514 -1.00 0.60 37.06
C TRP A 514 0.32 1.39 37.02
N ASN A 515 0.33 2.58 36.44
CA ASN A 515 1.51 3.45 36.45
C ASN A 515 1.90 3.88 37.88
N GLU A 516 0.93 4.24 38.72
CA GLU A 516 1.14 4.59 40.13
C GLU A 516 1.69 3.41 40.95
N SER A 517 1.28 2.19 40.59
CA SER A 517 1.76 0.95 41.19
C SER A 517 3.11 0.48 40.64
N ALA A 518 3.70 1.23 39.71
CA ALA A 518 4.93 0.89 38.98
C ALA A 518 4.88 -0.48 38.28
N ASP A 519 3.70 -0.84 37.76
CA ASP A 519 3.51 -2.05 36.96
C ASP A 519 4.35 -2.01 35.68
N ASP A 520 4.94 -3.14 35.29
CA ASP A 520 5.69 -3.28 34.04
C ASP A 520 4.82 -4.04 33.03
N ARG A 521 3.69 -3.45 32.67
CA ARG A 521 2.64 -4.09 31.87
C ARG A 521 2.67 -3.63 30.42
N VAL A 522 2.45 -4.55 29.49
CA VAL A 522 2.24 -4.25 28.07
C VAL A 522 0.85 -4.72 27.68
N ILE A 523 0.05 -3.82 27.15
CA ILE A 523 -1.35 -4.11 26.85
C ILE A 523 -1.66 -3.78 25.40
N ASN A 524 -2.68 -4.45 24.88
CA ASN A 524 -3.29 -4.22 23.59
C ASN A 524 -4.76 -3.84 23.80
N ILE A 525 -5.14 -2.64 23.39
CA ILE A 525 -6.49 -2.10 23.49
C ILE A 525 -7.11 -2.07 22.10
N ASN A 526 -8.28 -2.70 21.93
CA ASN A 526 -9.01 -2.73 20.67
C ASN A 526 -10.35 -1.98 20.81
N LEU A 527 -10.49 -0.87 20.09
CA LEU A 527 -11.70 -0.04 20.07
C LEU A 527 -12.26 0.01 18.65
N SER A 528 -13.58 0.13 18.52
CA SER A 528 -14.18 0.52 17.25
C SER A 528 -15.41 1.39 17.41
N PHE A 529 -15.76 2.13 16.35
CA PHE A 529 -16.99 2.91 16.28
C PHE A 529 -17.60 2.87 14.88
N GLU A 530 -18.92 3.02 14.78
CA GLU A 530 -19.63 3.15 13.49
C GLU A 530 -19.34 4.50 12.84
N SER A 531 -19.04 4.48 11.54
CA SER A 531 -18.79 5.67 10.72
C SER A 531 -19.41 5.45 9.34
N GLY A 532 -20.65 5.87 9.15
CA GLY A 532 -21.37 5.70 7.89
C GLY A 532 -21.63 4.22 7.56
N ALA A 533 -21.07 3.74 6.45
CA ALA A 533 -21.28 2.38 5.94
C ALA A 533 -20.34 1.31 6.54
N HIS A 534 -19.35 1.71 7.33
CA HIS A 534 -18.36 0.82 7.94
C HIS A 534 -18.15 1.17 9.43
N ALA A 535 -17.32 0.37 10.08
CA ALA A 535 -16.79 0.65 11.40
C ALA A 535 -15.28 0.90 11.32
N VAL A 536 -14.82 1.93 12.01
CA VAL A 536 -13.39 2.23 12.19
C VAL A 536 -12.90 1.46 13.40
N CYS A 537 -11.85 0.65 13.24
CA CYS A 537 -11.20 -0.11 14.29
C CYS A 537 -9.83 0.50 14.60
N ILE A 538 -9.57 0.79 15.87
CA ILE A 538 -8.30 1.32 16.39
C ILE A 538 -7.73 0.30 17.37
N SER A 539 -6.52 -0.16 17.11
CA SER A 539 -5.78 -1.11 17.96
C SER A 539 -4.53 -0.41 18.48
N LEU A 540 -4.41 -0.25 19.79
CA LEU A 540 -3.26 0.39 20.47
C LEU A 540 -2.48 -0.70 21.19
N LEU A 541 -1.17 -0.81 20.98
CA LEU A 541 -0.31 -1.79 21.62
C LEU A 541 0.94 -1.12 22.16
N GLY A 542 1.21 -1.24 23.46
CA GLY A 542 2.32 -0.52 24.08
C GLY A 542 2.52 -0.83 25.56
N HIS A 543 3.64 -0.38 26.09
CA HIS A 543 3.84 -0.31 27.54
C HIS A 543 2.87 0.71 28.15
N ILE A 544 2.36 0.44 29.36
CA ILE A 544 1.33 1.29 29.99
C ILE A 544 1.75 2.77 30.16
N ARG A 545 3.05 3.04 30.35
CA ARG A 545 3.59 4.41 30.42
C ARG A 545 3.53 5.14 29.08
N ASP A 546 3.69 4.41 27.98
CA ASP A 546 3.63 4.97 26.63
C ASP A 546 2.18 5.04 26.12
N LEU A 547 1.29 4.22 26.65
CA LEU A 547 -0.13 4.24 26.31
C LEU A 547 -0.90 5.40 26.97
N GLN A 548 -0.51 5.82 28.17
CA GLN A 548 -1.16 6.93 28.88
C GLN A 548 -1.29 8.21 28.03
N PRO A 549 -0.20 8.76 27.43
CA PRO A 549 -0.31 10.01 26.69
C PRO A 549 -1.04 9.84 25.35
N ILE A 550 -0.90 8.71 24.65
CA ILE A 550 -1.64 8.48 23.39
C ILE A 550 -3.14 8.30 23.62
N LEU A 551 -3.56 7.74 24.76
CA LEU A 551 -4.98 7.66 25.11
C LEU A 551 -5.58 9.07 25.27
N GLU A 552 -4.82 10.03 25.78
CA GLU A 552 -5.26 11.44 25.87
C GLU A 552 -5.36 12.10 24.49
N VAL A 553 -4.40 11.86 23.60
CA VAL A 553 -4.48 12.30 22.20
C VAL A 553 -5.71 11.73 21.51
N LEU A 554 -5.97 10.43 21.72
CA LEU A 554 -7.13 9.75 21.13
C LEU A 554 -8.45 10.27 21.70
N PHE A 555 -8.52 10.51 23.01
CA PHE A 555 -9.68 11.10 23.69
C PHE A 555 -10.07 12.44 23.07
N ASN A 556 -9.08 13.31 22.84
CA ASN A 556 -9.28 14.61 22.21
C ASN A 556 -9.66 14.49 20.73
N ALA A 557 -9.15 13.48 20.04
CA ALA A 557 -9.45 13.23 18.63
C ALA A 557 -10.91 12.81 18.38
N CYS A 558 -11.57 12.15 19.35
CA CYS A 558 -12.97 11.71 19.22
C CYS A 558 -13.92 12.82 18.74
N ASP A 559 -13.70 14.08 19.17
CA ASP A 559 -14.57 15.22 18.84
C ASP A 559 -14.52 15.62 17.34
N SER A 560 -13.53 15.10 16.61
CA SER A 560 -13.30 15.37 15.20
C SER A 560 -13.40 14.12 14.31
N MET A 561 -13.78 12.97 14.86
CA MET A 561 -13.95 11.72 14.11
C MET A 561 -15.30 11.72 13.39
N ALA A 562 -15.40 12.55 12.36
CA ALA A 562 -16.52 12.55 11.43
C ALA A 562 -16.27 11.58 10.26
N GLU A 563 -17.34 11.09 9.64
CA GLU A 563 -17.25 10.24 8.45
C GLU A 563 -16.44 10.96 7.35
N GLY A 564 -15.41 10.29 6.84
CA GLY A 564 -14.51 10.84 5.81
C GLY A 564 -13.44 11.82 6.31
N ASP A 565 -13.43 12.22 7.59
CA ASP A 565 -12.38 13.05 8.17
C ASP A 565 -11.34 12.21 8.93
N TYR A 566 -10.15 12.10 8.34
CA TYR A 566 -9.02 11.37 8.91
C TYR A 566 -7.87 12.28 9.35
N SER A 567 -8.13 13.57 9.56
CA SER A 567 -7.13 14.52 10.09
C SER A 567 -6.55 14.08 11.44
N TRP A 568 -7.32 13.32 12.23
CA TRP A 568 -6.88 12.71 13.48
C TRP A 568 -5.76 11.68 13.30
N CYS A 569 -5.70 10.98 12.17
CA CYS A 569 -4.60 10.06 11.87
C CYS A 569 -3.26 10.82 11.76
N THR A 570 -3.27 12.00 11.13
CA THR A 570 -2.07 12.85 11.05
C THR A 570 -1.65 13.35 12.43
N ARG A 571 -2.60 13.78 13.26
CA ARG A 571 -2.29 14.18 14.65
C ARG A 571 -1.69 13.06 15.48
N ILE A 572 -2.12 11.82 15.26
CA ILE A 572 -1.51 10.63 15.91
C ILE A 572 -0.06 10.46 15.44
N ALA A 573 0.19 10.47 14.12
CA ALA A 573 1.53 10.35 13.56
C ALA A 573 2.47 11.45 14.09
N ASP A 574 2.04 12.71 14.00
CA ASP A 574 2.80 13.86 14.49
C ASP A 574 3.13 13.76 15.98
N PHE A 575 2.17 13.28 16.79
CA PHE A 575 2.40 13.08 18.22
C PHE A 575 3.47 12.01 18.49
N LEU A 576 3.43 10.88 17.76
CA LEU A 576 4.41 9.81 17.94
C LEU A 576 5.83 10.30 17.60
N ASP A 577 5.97 11.02 16.48
CA ASP A 577 7.25 11.54 16.00
C ASP A 577 7.84 12.62 16.92
N GLN A 578 6.99 13.39 17.59
CA GLN A 578 7.41 14.44 18.51
C GLN A 578 7.73 13.90 19.92
N SER A 579 7.05 12.83 20.33
CA SER A 579 7.08 12.35 21.72
C SER A 579 8.08 11.22 21.95
N TYR A 580 8.45 10.49 20.89
CA TYR A 580 9.30 9.31 20.97
C TYR A 580 10.46 9.38 19.98
N PRO A 581 11.61 8.75 20.31
CA PRO A 581 12.66 8.55 19.32
C PRO A 581 12.15 7.65 18.19
N GLU A 582 12.70 7.85 16.99
CA GLU A 582 12.44 6.97 15.84
C GLU A 582 12.67 5.51 16.22
N SER A 583 11.66 4.67 16.01
CA SER A 583 11.66 3.26 16.44
C SER A 583 11.06 2.37 15.35
N VAL A 584 11.53 2.57 14.12
CA VAL A 584 10.99 1.91 12.93
C VAL A 584 11.24 0.40 12.94
N ASP A 585 10.18 -0.40 12.78
CA ASP A 585 10.17 -1.87 12.67
C ASP A 585 10.77 -2.58 13.90
N ILE A 586 10.61 -1.98 15.09
CA ILE A 586 11.04 -2.51 16.39
C ILE A 586 9.84 -2.55 17.35
N PRO A 587 9.14 -3.69 17.52
CA PRO A 587 9.35 -4.98 16.85
C PRO A 587 8.86 -4.94 15.40
N HIS A 588 9.22 -5.98 14.64
CA HIS A 588 8.80 -6.06 13.24
C HIS A 588 7.27 -6.09 13.14
N LEU A 589 6.69 -5.36 12.18
CA LEU A 589 5.23 -5.32 12.00
C LEU A 589 4.63 -6.74 11.86
N GLN A 590 5.34 -7.64 11.18
CA GLN A 590 4.92 -9.03 11.00
C GLN A 590 4.71 -9.80 12.33
N ASP A 591 5.41 -9.39 13.38
CA ASP A 591 5.34 -10.00 14.71
C ASP A 591 4.07 -9.58 15.47
N LEU A 592 3.46 -8.43 15.11
CA LEU A 592 2.33 -7.85 15.83
C LEU A 592 0.98 -8.00 15.11
N TRP A 593 0.96 -7.88 13.78
CA TRP A 593 -0.31 -7.82 13.06
C TRP A 593 -1.09 -9.14 13.05
N THR A 594 -2.40 -9.01 12.83
CA THR A 594 -3.35 -10.10 12.57
C THR A 594 -3.93 -9.95 11.17
N SER A 595 -4.43 -11.03 10.58
CA SER A 595 -5.14 -11.02 9.28
C SER A 595 -6.33 -10.07 9.22
N ASN A 596 -6.77 -9.57 10.38
CA ASN A 596 -7.82 -8.59 10.52
C ASN A 596 -7.32 -7.14 10.69
N GLY A 597 -6.07 -6.83 10.37
CA GLY A 597 -5.54 -5.45 10.41
C GLY A 597 -5.43 -4.86 11.82
N ARG A 598 -5.52 -5.69 12.86
CA ARG A 598 -5.33 -5.32 14.27
C ARG A 598 -3.99 -5.82 14.78
N LEU A 599 -3.51 -5.21 15.86
CA LEU A 599 -2.33 -5.68 16.58
C LEU A 599 -2.73 -6.76 17.59
N CYS A 600 -1.79 -7.64 17.93
CA CYS A 600 -1.98 -8.69 18.92
C CYS A 600 -0.65 -9.05 19.58
N ILE A 601 -0.67 -9.23 20.90
CA ILE A 601 0.44 -9.81 21.64
C ILE A 601 0.42 -11.32 21.40
N LYS A 602 1.34 -11.81 20.55
CA LYS A 602 1.41 -13.23 20.16
C LYS A 602 2.13 -14.06 21.21
N ARG A 603 1.39 -14.56 22.20
CA ARG A 603 1.92 -15.50 23.21
C ARG A 603 2.24 -16.86 22.60
N LYS A 604 3.34 -17.48 23.04
CA LYS A 604 3.70 -18.85 22.65
C LYS A 604 3.44 -19.80 23.82
N LEU A 605 2.59 -20.80 23.57
CA LEU A 605 2.33 -21.88 24.51
C LEU A 605 3.61 -22.70 24.74
N VAL A 606 3.83 -23.09 25.99
CA VAL A 606 4.82 -24.10 26.35
C VAL A 606 4.29 -25.44 25.86
N ASP A 607 5.12 -26.20 25.17
CA ASP A 607 4.81 -27.57 24.74
C ASP A 607 4.45 -28.45 25.96
N TYR A 608 3.28 -29.09 25.92
CA TYR A 608 2.73 -29.91 26.99
C TYR A 608 3.60 -31.11 27.35
N THR A 609 4.46 -31.55 26.44
CA THR A 609 5.44 -32.63 26.70
C THR A 609 6.61 -32.16 27.56
N ARG A 610 6.83 -30.85 27.67
CA ARG A 610 7.99 -30.27 28.38
C ARG A 610 7.78 -30.11 29.87
N TYR A 611 6.54 -30.14 30.36
CA TYR A 611 6.26 -29.86 31.77
C TYR A 611 5.27 -30.84 32.40
N ASN A 612 5.48 -31.08 33.70
CA ASN A 612 4.51 -31.68 34.60
C ASN A 612 4.20 -30.69 35.71
N PHE A 613 2.93 -30.52 36.08
CA PHE A 613 2.54 -29.67 37.19
C PHE A 613 1.81 -30.47 38.27
N GLU A 614 2.01 -30.04 39.51
CA GLU A 614 1.36 -30.59 40.70
C GLU A 614 0.82 -29.43 41.53
N LEU A 615 -0.44 -29.55 41.97
CA LEU A 615 -1.00 -28.66 42.97
C LEU A 615 -0.51 -29.13 44.34
N ALA A 616 0.26 -28.30 45.03
CA ALA A 616 0.72 -28.59 46.38
C ALA A 616 -0.43 -28.49 47.39
N THR A 617 -0.26 -29.14 48.54
CA THR A 617 -1.26 -29.21 49.62
C THR A 617 -1.56 -27.85 50.28
N ASP A 618 -0.67 -26.86 50.11
CA ASP A 618 -0.86 -25.48 50.55
C ASP A 618 -1.60 -24.61 49.53
N GLY A 619 -2.02 -25.19 48.40
CA GLY A 619 -2.68 -24.49 47.30
C GLY A 619 -1.72 -23.86 46.29
N SER A 620 -0.40 -23.93 46.49
CA SER A 620 0.58 -23.47 45.51
C SER A 620 0.69 -24.41 44.31
N MET A 621 0.99 -23.89 43.13
CA MET A 621 1.26 -24.72 41.95
C MET A 621 2.76 -24.87 41.74
N LYS A 622 3.23 -26.12 41.60
CA LYS A 622 4.61 -26.45 41.28
C LYS A 622 4.66 -27.04 39.89
N TYR A 623 5.64 -26.64 39.09
CA TYR A 623 5.91 -27.27 37.80
C TYR A 623 7.35 -27.78 37.76
N LYS A 624 7.53 -28.88 37.03
CA LYS A 624 8.83 -29.43 36.66
C LYS A 624 8.91 -29.40 35.15
N MET A 625 9.95 -28.77 34.62
CA MET A 625 10.19 -28.68 33.18
C MET A 625 11.47 -29.40 32.79
N GLU A 626 11.44 -30.13 31.68
CA GLU A 626 12.61 -30.79 31.10
C GLU A 626 13.10 -30.01 29.89
N ILE A 627 14.30 -29.43 29.98
CA ILE A 627 14.94 -28.68 28.88
C ILE A 627 16.03 -29.57 28.26
N PRO A 628 15.94 -29.88 26.95
CA PRO A 628 16.98 -30.62 26.25
C PRO A 628 18.33 -29.92 26.34
N LYS A 629 19.42 -30.68 26.49
CA LYS A 629 20.79 -30.10 26.52
C LYS A 629 21.15 -29.32 25.25
N SER A 630 20.51 -29.62 24.12
CA SER A 630 20.65 -28.87 22.86
C SER A 630 20.10 -27.44 22.94
N GLU A 631 19.27 -27.12 23.93
CA GLU A 631 18.65 -25.80 24.13
C GLU A 631 19.29 -25.05 25.32
N GLU A 632 20.63 -25.02 25.37
CA GLU A 632 21.37 -24.40 26.49
C GLU A 632 21.04 -22.91 26.70
N SER A 633 20.76 -22.16 25.63
CA SER A 633 20.31 -20.76 25.71
C SER A 633 18.99 -20.62 26.46
N LEU A 634 18.02 -21.51 26.20
CA LEU A 634 16.74 -21.55 26.90
C LEU A 634 16.94 -21.87 28.39
N GLY A 635 17.76 -22.88 28.69
CA GLY A 635 18.11 -23.24 30.07
C GLY A 635 18.77 -22.09 30.83
N ARG A 636 19.69 -21.34 30.18
CA ARG A 636 20.34 -20.17 30.78
C ARG A 636 19.36 -19.02 31.04
N ALA A 637 18.47 -18.72 30.09
CA ALA A 637 17.46 -17.67 30.26
C ALA A 637 16.53 -17.97 31.45
N ILE A 638 16.05 -19.21 31.54
CA ILE A 638 15.22 -19.67 32.67
C ILE A 638 15.97 -19.54 34.00
N THR A 639 17.22 -20.03 34.05
CA THR A 639 18.01 -20.02 35.29
C THR A 639 18.39 -18.61 35.74
N SER A 640 18.63 -17.70 34.78
CA SER A 640 18.90 -16.28 35.06
C SER A 640 17.66 -15.49 35.49
N GLY A 641 16.46 -16.05 35.29
CA GLY A 641 15.19 -15.42 35.60
C GLY A 641 14.68 -14.45 34.54
N SER A 642 15.39 -14.31 33.40
CA SER A 642 15.00 -13.48 32.25
C SER A 642 13.90 -14.11 31.38
N LEU A 643 13.64 -15.40 31.58
CA LEU A 643 12.55 -16.13 30.95
C LEU A 643 11.86 -17.00 32.02
N ARG A 644 10.54 -17.04 31.97
CA ARG A 644 9.71 -17.79 32.91
C ARG A 644 8.53 -18.41 32.18
N VAL A 645 7.79 -19.23 32.91
CA VAL A 645 6.48 -19.69 32.48
C VAL A 645 5.42 -19.14 33.39
N CYS A 646 4.33 -18.68 32.79
CA CYS A 646 3.13 -18.30 33.49
C CYS A 646 2.02 -19.28 33.16
N TRP A 647 1.24 -19.66 34.17
CA TRP A 647 0.08 -20.50 33.95
C TRP A 647 -1.06 -19.69 33.37
N ALA A 648 -1.97 -20.40 32.73
CA ALA A 648 -3.17 -19.80 32.23
C ALA A 648 -4.34 -20.78 32.35
N GLY A 649 -5.54 -20.28 32.62
CA GLY A 649 -6.64 -21.16 33.00
C GLY A 649 -7.99 -20.52 33.18
N TRP A 650 -8.98 -21.38 33.41
CA TRP A 650 -10.31 -20.98 33.87
C TRP A 650 -10.27 -20.78 35.37
N TYR A 651 -11.04 -19.83 35.86
CA TYR A 651 -11.12 -19.61 37.29
C TYR A 651 -12.52 -19.12 37.68
N THR A 652 -12.86 -19.32 38.95
CA THR A 652 -13.97 -18.62 39.61
C THR A 652 -13.41 -17.82 40.76
N SER A 653 -13.97 -16.64 41.03
CA SER A 653 -13.49 -15.78 42.11
C SER A 653 -14.64 -15.09 42.85
N LYS A 654 -14.37 -14.77 44.12
CA LYS A 654 -15.27 -13.98 44.97
C LYS A 654 -14.62 -12.66 45.35
N CYS A 655 -15.44 -11.63 45.51
CA CYS A 655 -15.02 -10.35 46.04
C CYS A 655 -14.82 -10.44 47.56
N SER A 656 -13.66 -10.01 48.08
CA SER A 656 -13.39 -9.96 49.53
C SER A 656 -14.34 -9.04 50.29
N LYS A 657 -14.87 -7.99 49.63
CA LYS A 657 -15.70 -6.95 50.25
C LYS A 657 -17.19 -7.30 50.29
N CYS A 658 -17.77 -7.80 49.20
CA CYS A 658 -19.21 -8.09 49.12
C CYS A 658 -19.54 -9.60 49.11
N GLY A 659 -18.56 -10.48 48.96
CA GLY A 659 -18.75 -11.94 48.91
C GLY A 659 -19.40 -12.49 47.63
N GLY A 660 -19.89 -11.61 46.74
CA GLY A 660 -20.42 -11.97 45.43
C GLY A 660 -19.35 -12.40 44.43
N GLU A 661 -19.78 -12.96 43.30
CA GLU A 661 -18.89 -13.31 42.19
C GLU A 661 -18.21 -12.06 41.64
N TYR A 662 -16.88 -12.06 41.60
CA TYR A 662 -16.10 -10.84 41.40
C TYR A 662 -16.36 -10.20 40.04
N SER A 663 -16.51 -11.01 38.98
CA SER A 663 -16.75 -10.53 37.61
C SER A 663 -18.10 -9.83 37.42
N TYR A 664 -19.06 -10.05 38.33
CA TYR A 664 -20.41 -9.50 38.24
C TYR A 664 -20.74 -8.48 39.33
N CYS A 665 -19.88 -8.32 40.35
CA CYS A 665 -20.10 -7.34 41.40
C CYS A 665 -19.61 -5.93 41.00
N GLY A 666 -20.05 -4.90 41.72
CA GLY A 666 -19.61 -3.51 41.50
C GLY A 666 -18.30 -3.13 42.19
N CYS A 667 -17.72 -4.02 43.01
CA CYS A 667 -16.49 -3.75 43.74
C CYS A 667 -15.25 -3.99 42.87
N SER A 668 -14.20 -3.18 43.03
CA SER A 668 -12.95 -3.32 42.27
C SER A 668 -11.74 -3.45 43.19
N LYS A 669 -10.81 -4.33 42.81
CA LYS A 669 -9.53 -4.55 43.49
C LYS A 669 -8.54 -3.38 43.32
N TYR A 670 -8.77 -2.52 42.33
CA TYR A 670 -7.93 -1.35 42.07
C TYR A 670 -8.52 -0.06 42.65
N PHE A 671 -9.85 0.09 42.63
CA PHE A 671 -10.50 1.36 42.98
C PHE A 671 -11.13 1.40 44.38
N ASP A 672 -11.26 0.27 45.08
CA ASP A 672 -11.88 0.23 46.40
C ASP A 672 -10.90 -0.22 47.48
N ASP A 673 -10.86 0.52 48.59
CA ASP A 673 -10.06 0.16 49.76
C ASP A 673 -10.36 -1.27 50.26
N ASN A 674 -9.29 -2.00 50.59
CA ASN A 674 -9.32 -3.36 51.16
C ASN A 674 -10.14 -4.37 50.34
N THR A 675 -10.21 -4.17 49.03
CA THR A 675 -10.92 -5.06 48.11
C THR A 675 -9.92 -5.90 47.33
N HIS A 676 -10.11 -7.22 47.34
CA HIS A 676 -9.27 -8.17 46.63
C HIS A 676 -10.15 -9.20 45.93
N GLU A 677 -9.67 -9.68 44.79
CA GLU A 677 -10.25 -10.81 44.08
C GLU A 677 -9.70 -12.11 44.67
N VAL A 678 -10.57 -12.91 45.28
CA VAL A 678 -10.18 -14.19 45.90
C VAL A 678 -10.56 -15.32 44.96
N MET A 679 -9.57 -15.94 44.31
CA MET A 679 -9.80 -17.12 43.47
C MET A 679 -10.29 -18.29 44.34
N THR A 680 -11.42 -18.89 43.94
CA THR A 680 -12.04 -20.02 44.64
C THR A 680 -11.80 -21.35 43.94
N THR A 681 -11.77 -21.36 42.62
CA THR A 681 -11.38 -22.54 41.83
C THR A 681 -10.46 -22.12 40.69
N MET A 682 -9.54 -23.02 40.34
CA MET A 682 -8.58 -22.84 39.26
C MET A 682 -8.51 -24.11 38.43
N HIS A 683 -8.61 -23.96 37.12
CA HIS A 683 -8.47 -25.03 36.14
C HIS A 683 -7.41 -24.61 35.12
N PRO A 684 -6.12 -24.93 35.38
CA PRO A 684 -5.04 -24.66 34.43
C PRO A 684 -5.30 -25.36 33.10
N VAL A 685 -5.16 -24.63 32.00
CA VAL A 685 -5.29 -25.18 30.63
C VAL A 685 -3.95 -25.22 29.89
N GLY A 686 -2.95 -24.48 30.37
CA GLY A 686 -1.63 -24.42 29.74
C GLY A 686 -0.70 -23.45 30.46
N PHE A 687 0.51 -23.35 29.91
CA PHE A 687 1.51 -22.36 30.33
C PHE A 687 1.99 -21.58 29.10
N PHE A 688 2.33 -20.31 29.31
CA PHE A 688 2.93 -19.44 28.31
C PHE A 688 4.34 -19.03 28.74
N TRP A 689 5.21 -18.84 27.75
CA TRP A 689 6.50 -18.21 27.97
C TRP A 689 6.34 -16.70 28.18
N THR A 690 7.02 -16.17 29.20
CA THR A 690 7.02 -14.73 29.51
C THR A 690 8.37 -14.27 30.05
N ASP A 691 8.70 -13.01 29.82
CA ASP A 691 9.84 -12.27 30.34
C ASP A 691 9.45 -11.31 31.48
N ARG A 692 8.17 -11.25 31.86
CA ARG A 692 7.63 -10.34 32.88
C ARG A 692 7.17 -11.09 34.13
N LEU A 693 7.11 -10.36 35.24
CA LEU A 693 6.72 -10.86 36.57
C LEU A 693 5.46 -10.13 37.03
N ALA A 694 4.35 -10.86 37.16
CA ALA A 694 3.13 -10.37 37.81
C ALA A 694 3.24 -10.37 39.34
#